data_AF-A0A095UVD0-F1
#
_entry.id   AF-A0A095UVD0-F1
#
_cell.length_a   1.000
_cell.length_b   1.000
_cell.length_c   1.000
_cell.angle_alpha   90.00
_cell.angle_beta   90.00
_cell.angle_gamma   90.00
#
_symmetry.space_group_name_H-M   'P 1'
#
loop_
_entity.id
_entity.type
_entity.pdbx_description
1 polymer ?
#
loop_
_entity_poly.entity_id
_entity_poly.type
_entity_poly.pdbx_seq_one_letter_code
_entity_poly.pdbx_strand_id
1 'polypeptide(L)'
;MMRTKKFLTATSVFLGLPLLYACEEDPDVFIPPDPGQALIYAYPSDGMVDLPTGSKMVLTFSSAIRASAVTAGCDLDGENYRGPICLVDSDGELVDLSSAQLTNRNRTLTFSMKNLREGEEYRLWLSNGMASNVVNLGGKGPLITFRTRQYASVPNAAPSVLAINMEKPEVYLPGSDVEGRFPFMDFAPVRLTFTEPLVQSSVQYGSTVKLEQLLRDEQGELTGARELVDVNMLSERQYITLDPRTDLIGGETYQVTLSGVEDFDEDAVTDVTYEFVPLLSKASVDDENPEIRQLMKADPTLGEAGYPSISRLHGEPLNQFNLETVALGTTRVDTKPVTLEGWLGRPSQFPDATPVVARAGQQLRITGIDPIKLGGEVDTKISSGDIIGTFVTDVTGFLTKNPYRPKGVNPDDELAPLHVYMDFDLAMHAENPDGNGSINQNLMHIRAVGVVDVKDGALTFEVFRTLELDLFSGATTVSADFALGIRADVDFPFDKSNADPLIVTGALPVDGEPAADPADNIIITFNEPVDVNTLPGVTLTNLTAGTDVPIQVRSTGSAVVVTPLSPMALGADFQLNLGASITDMGLYEPSPLMLSPDDATQGDGILNFTTSSYQATAKPNAAPVLIGMYPGIGCALVDIDLEEGKSGRCAGGIGADEAASDDTYEPDYLYSDFLYDVSRPIELTFNQPMDLATIEPGAISADGSQCETGAICLGESVEGSWATIPLSLQKNPLRVRAYPEPNRIVVGERYRIVINGGNDAAGVFRNGLGYALNTDPLMGIGNPDDDADGGPNAGGPNIVLDITAEPDNGAIFATVITRDYTDVNGNGYQDDSELPAGKNNATANIKEFGGLVTDASLANGGVAYTSAGLPMAFLEKEPIALDYFGLNLESRNGDQRTWCADERFVDENDEVFCITTEGDFMIPVEINPEIVMGTNLVMTATVAGLVPLELDTGPLVLRFSPYFDEHLRDTPLRGFVINEAGADEVQFIARLDALMDAPDVEILGGLGTGNVRSIRLSSYIQGPVQYQPNGKIALVSDNRTAMSADLVLNINTDFLEDQGVLPSLIGDLLAPVTDLITSAIPAPATATLALDPRQFRIRVVNSHAKALMTTASQLDAGAQ
;
A
#
# COMPACT_ATOMS: atom_id res chain seq x y z
N MET A 1 108.96 -9.72 38.64
CA MET A 1 108.52 -8.56 37.85
C MET A 1 107.86 -9.07 36.57
N MET A 2 106.73 -8.48 36.18
CA MET A 2 106.06 -8.54 34.85
C MET A 2 106.78 -9.28 33.71
N ARG A 3 106.11 -10.25 33.07
CA ARG A 3 105.40 -10.14 31.77
C ARG A 3 105.34 -11.47 30.99
N THR A 4 104.09 -11.92 30.81
CA THR A 4 103.41 -12.56 29.67
C THR A 4 104.19 -13.33 28.59
N LYS A 5 103.72 -14.58 28.42
CA LYS A 5 103.97 -15.62 27.40
C LYS A 5 103.11 -15.39 26.15
N LYS A 6 103.59 -15.59 24.91
CA LYS A 6 103.87 -16.86 24.17
C LYS A 6 102.60 -17.72 23.96
N PHE A 7 102.32 -18.40 22.84
CA PHE A 7 103.00 -18.64 21.55
C PHE A 7 101.98 -19.29 20.59
N LEU A 8 102.29 -19.25 19.29
CA LEU A 8 101.74 -20.10 18.22
C LEU A 8 102.04 -21.60 18.41
N THR A 9 101.15 -22.44 17.87
CA THR A 9 101.42 -23.66 17.03
C THR A 9 100.05 -24.16 16.51
N ALA A 10 99.76 -24.18 15.21
CA ALA A 10 100.22 -25.07 14.13
C ALA A 10 99.33 -26.33 13.91
N THR A 11 98.51 -26.23 12.85
CA THR A 11 98.22 -27.24 11.80
C THR A 11 97.43 -28.53 12.13
N SER A 12 96.23 -28.68 11.54
CA SER A 12 95.79 -29.89 10.82
C SER A 12 94.46 -29.69 10.06
N VAL A 13 94.46 -30.21 8.84
CA VAL A 13 93.39 -30.54 7.88
C VAL A 13 92.05 -30.99 8.50
N PHE A 14 90.90 -30.53 7.96
CA PHE A 14 89.82 -31.39 7.40
C PHE A 14 88.79 -30.53 6.64
N LEU A 15 88.57 -30.89 5.37
CA LEU A 15 87.52 -30.37 4.50
C LEU A 15 86.13 -30.66 5.08
N GLY A 16 85.18 -29.72 4.92
CA GLY A 16 83.74 -30.02 4.91
C GLY A 16 82.86 -29.28 5.92
N LEU A 17 82.98 -27.95 6.06
CA LEU A 17 82.09 -27.18 6.96
C LEU A 17 81.71 -25.71 6.61
N PRO A 18 81.87 -25.15 5.39
CA PRO A 18 81.36 -23.80 5.11
C PRO A 18 80.05 -23.81 4.29
N LEU A 19 79.02 -24.50 4.75
CA LEU A 19 77.65 -24.44 4.18
C LEU A 19 76.54 -24.28 5.25
N LEU A 20 76.90 -23.97 6.51
CA LEU A 20 75.94 -23.89 7.64
C LEU A 20 75.97 -22.56 8.41
N TYR A 21 76.44 -21.47 7.81
CA TYR A 21 76.38 -20.13 8.43
C TYR A 21 75.96 -19.04 7.44
N ALA A 22 74.85 -19.29 6.74
CA ALA A 22 74.10 -18.27 6.03
C ALA A 22 72.61 -18.57 6.21
N CYS A 23 72.05 -18.13 7.33
CA CYS A 23 70.61 -17.85 7.54
C CYS A 23 70.43 -17.40 9.00
N GLU A 24 70.43 -16.09 9.21
CA GLU A 24 69.71 -15.40 10.29
C GLU A 24 69.74 -13.90 9.92
N GLU A 25 68.94 -13.54 8.91
CA GLU A 25 68.39 -12.18 8.86
C GLU A 25 67.18 -12.22 9.80
N ASP A 26 67.25 -11.45 10.89
CA ASP A 26 66.10 -11.16 11.74
C ASP A 26 64.95 -10.65 10.85
N PRO A 27 63.71 -11.19 10.96
CA PRO A 27 62.61 -10.66 10.18
C PRO A 27 62.36 -9.21 10.63
N ASP A 28 62.34 -8.28 9.66
CA ASP A 28 61.90 -6.90 9.88
C ASP A 28 60.53 -6.95 10.58
N VAL A 29 60.50 -6.53 11.84
CA VAL A 29 59.27 -6.43 12.62
C VAL A 29 58.43 -5.34 11.98
N PHE A 30 57.37 -5.73 11.26
CA PHE A 30 56.38 -4.80 10.74
C PHE A 30 55.75 -4.05 11.92
N ILE A 31 56.03 -2.75 12.03
CA ILE A 31 55.37 -1.85 12.97
C ILE A 31 54.22 -1.20 12.20
N PRO A 32 52.95 -1.58 12.44
CA PRO A 32 51.83 -0.93 11.77
C PRO A 32 51.80 0.57 12.11
N PRO A 33 51.47 1.44 11.15
CA PRO A 33 51.31 2.87 11.40
C PRO A 33 50.15 3.13 12.38
N ASP A 34 50.27 4.17 13.20
CA ASP A 34 49.19 4.65 14.07
C ASP A 34 47.97 5.02 13.20
N PRO A 35 46.78 4.43 13.45
CA PRO A 35 45.60 4.64 12.61
C PRO A 35 45.10 6.09 12.58
N GLY A 36 45.40 6.89 13.62
CA GLY A 36 44.96 8.29 13.72
C GLY A 36 43.44 8.45 13.87
N GLN A 37 42.97 9.70 13.88
CA GLN A 37 41.53 10.00 13.93
C GLN A 37 40.93 9.93 12.53
N ALA A 38 39.67 9.52 12.40
CA ALA A 38 39.05 9.34 11.09
C ALA A 38 37.54 9.08 11.12
N LEU A 39 36.89 9.09 9.95
CA LEU A 39 35.56 8.49 9.75
C LEU A 39 35.68 6.97 10.01
N ILE A 40 34.81 6.42 10.86
CA ILE A 40 34.80 4.98 11.21
C ILE A 40 33.58 4.25 10.66
N TYR A 41 32.47 4.97 10.42
CA TYR A 41 31.21 4.40 9.94
C TYR A 41 30.45 5.44 9.13
N ALA A 42 29.77 4.97 8.09
CA ALA A 42 28.78 5.77 7.36
C ALA A 42 27.61 4.89 6.96
N TYR A 43 26.42 5.42 7.13
CA TYR A 43 25.19 4.94 6.52
C TYR A 43 24.52 6.12 5.82
N PRO A 44 24.08 5.97 4.56
CA PRO A 44 24.28 4.82 3.70
C PRO A 44 25.77 4.55 3.44
N SER A 45 26.11 3.29 3.16
CA SER A 45 27.44 2.96 2.62
C SER A 45 27.49 3.28 1.13
N ASP A 46 28.71 3.48 0.58
CA ASP A 46 28.88 3.75 -0.85
C ASP A 46 28.19 2.67 -1.69
N GLY A 47 27.64 3.02 -2.85
CA GLY A 47 26.95 2.12 -3.76
C GLY A 47 25.69 1.44 -3.22
N MET A 48 25.07 1.93 -2.14
CA MET A 48 23.74 1.46 -1.73
C MET A 48 22.67 2.04 -2.64
N VAL A 49 21.70 1.22 -3.01
CA VAL A 49 20.54 1.62 -3.81
C VAL A 49 19.25 1.32 -3.07
N ASP A 50 18.13 1.83 -3.58
CA ASP A 50 16.78 1.56 -3.05
C ASP A 50 16.64 1.89 -1.55
N LEU A 51 17.10 3.07 -1.16
CA LEU A 51 16.96 3.56 0.21
C LEU A 51 15.60 4.27 0.38
N PRO A 52 14.75 3.84 1.34
CA PRO A 52 13.53 4.57 1.65
C PRO A 52 13.82 6.04 1.93
N THR A 53 12.98 6.96 1.46
CA THR A 53 13.16 8.40 1.74
C THR A 53 13.04 8.71 3.23
N GLY A 54 12.30 7.90 3.99
CA GLY A 54 12.28 7.99 5.47
C GLY A 54 13.60 7.62 6.18
N SER A 55 14.64 7.18 5.44
CA SER A 55 15.96 6.85 5.99
C SER A 55 16.70 8.04 6.61
N LYS A 56 17.77 7.76 7.35
CA LYS A 56 18.71 8.77 7.86
C LYS A 56 20.10 8.58 7.27
N MET A 57 20.85 9.66 7.07
CA MET A 57 22.30 9.60 6.93
C MET A 57 22.92 9.64 8.33
N VAL A 58 23.85 8.73 8.62
CA VAL A 58 24.59 8.63 9.88
C VAL A 58 26.09 8.55 9.57
N LEU A 59 26.85 9.57 9.96
CA LEU A 59 28.30 9.64 9.77
C LEU A 59 29.00 9.69 11.12
N THR A 60 29.78 8.67 11.46
CA THR A 60 30.42 8.55 12.78
C THR A 60 31.93 8.66 12.68
N PHE A 61 32.51 9.55 13.49
CA PHE A 61 33.93 9.81 13.58
C PHE A 61 34.53 9.29 14.88
N SER A 62 35.82 8.97 14.85
CA SER A 62 36.58 8.64 16.06
C SER A 62 36.82 9.86 16.97
N SER A 63 36.67 11.08 16.44
CA SER A 63 36.80 12.35 17.17
C SER A 63 35.58 13.26 16.95
N ALA A 64 35.46 14.32 17.76
CA ALA A 64 34.35 15.27 17.63
C ALA A 64 34.42 16.06 16.31
N ILE A 65 33.27 16.12 15.64
CA ILE A 65 32.97 16.94 14.47
C ILE A 65 32.97 18.41 14.88
N ARG A 66 33.51 19.27 14.01
CA ARG A 66 33.48 20.73 14.19
C ARG A 66 32.08 21.23 13.84
N ALA A 67 31.36 21.84 14.79
CA ALA A 67 30.03 22.38 14.53
C ALA A 67 29.98 23.37 13.35
N SER A 68 31.03 24.17 13.17
CA SER A 68 31.16 25.09 12.03
C SER A 68 31.36 24.42 10.67
N ALA A 69 31.67 23.12 10.64
CA ALA A 69 31.83 22.36 9.40
C ALA A 69 30.48 21.96 8.79
N VAL A 70 29.46 21.73 9.62
CA VAL A 70 28.11 21.33 9.17
C VAL A 70 27.40 22.48 8.47
N THR A 71 27.65 23.72 8.91
CA THR A 71 27.05 24.93 8.33
C THR A 71 27.97 25.68 7.36
N ALA A 72 29.13 25.10 7.04
CA ALA A 72 30.04 25.69 6.06
C ALA A 72 29.47 25.54 4.66
N GLY A 73 29.63 26.58 3.83
CA GLY A 73 29.23 26.53 2.43
C GLY A 73 29.99 25.45 1.65
N CYS A 74 29.33 24.94 0.62
CA CYS A 74 29.91 24.06 -0.38
C CYS A 74 29.95 24.78 -1.73
N ASP A 75 31.11 24.84 -2.35
CA ASP A 75 31.31 25.48 -3.65
C ASP A 75 31.64 24.43 -4.73
N LEU A 76 31.12 24.61 -5.94
CA LEU A 76 31.52 23.82 -7.11
C LEU A 76 32.99 24.10 -7.46
N ASP A 77 33.79 23.04 -7.62
CA ASP A 77 35.22 23.07 -7.98
C ASP A 77 35.50 22.11 -9.14
N GLY A 78 35.22 22.59 -10.37
CA GLY A 78 35.26 21.75 -11.56
C GLY A 78 34.10 20.75 -11.58
N GLU A 79 34.41 19.45 -11.67
CA GLU A 79 33.45 18.34 -11.53
C GLU A 79 33.32 17.85 -10.08
N ASN A 80 33.99 18.51 -9.13
CA ASN A 80 33.97 18.16 -7.71
C ASN A 80 33.34 19.28 -6.88
N TYR A 81 33.17 19.01 -5.60
CA TYR A 81 32.66 19.96 -4.63
C TYR A 81 33.68 20.22 -3.53
N ARG A 82 33.80 21.50 -3.15
CA ARG A 82 34.72 21.97 -2.12
C ARG A 82 33.95 22.50 -0.93
N GLY A 83 34.04 21.75 0.16
CA GLY A 83 33.47 22.09 1.46
C GLY A 83 33.85 21.02 2.49
N PRO A 84 33.52 21.21 3.78
CA PRO A 84 33.63 20.15 4.76
C PRO A 84 32.71 18.97 4.45
N ILE A 85 31.45 19.26 4.09
CA ILE A 85 30.43 18.31 3.65
C ILE A 85 29.67 18.92 2.47
N CYS A 86 29.44 18.11 1.43
CA CYS A 86 28.65 18.48 0.27
C CYS A 86 27.81 17.28 -0.13
N LEU A 87 26.49 17.39 -0.05
CA LEU A 87 25.54 16.42 -0.58
C LEU A 87 24.91 17.02 -1.83
N VAL A 88 24.94 16.27 -2.92
CA VAL A 88 24.57 16.75 -4.25
C VAL A 88 23.74 15.67 -4.93
N ASP A 89 22.70 16.05 -5.65
CA ASP A 89 21.92 15.13 -6.49
C ASP A 89 22.62 14.82 -7.83
N SER A 90 21.92 14.13 -8.74
CA SER A 90 22.47 13.76 -10.04
C SER A 90 22.68 14.96 -10.97
N ASP A 91 21.79 15.96 -10.90
CA ASP A 91 21.83 17.22 -11.66
C ASP A 91 22.98 18.16 -11.25
N GLY A 92 23.54 17.95 -10.06
CA GLY A 92 24.60 18.80 -9.52
C GLY A 92 24.08 19.90 -8.59
N GLU A 93 22.83 19.82 -8.15
CA GLU A 93 22.27 20.75 -7.18
C GLU A 93 22.62 20.34 -5.75
N LEU A 94 22.88 21.34 -4.90
CA LEU A 94 23.24 21.13 -3.51
C LEU A 94 21.99 20.88 -2.67
N VAL A 95 22.02 19.79 -1.90
CA VAL A 95 20.99 19.49 -0.90
C VAL A 95 21.18 20.38 0.33
N ASP A 96 20.10 20.96 0.84
CA ASP A 96 20.13 21.70 2.10
C ASP A 96 20.31 20.75 3.29
N LEU A 97 21.44 20.88 3.99
CA LEU A 97 21.79 20.11 5.18
C LEU A 97 21.47 20.86 6.48
N SER A 98 20.67 21.92 6.44
CA SER A 98 20.33 22.75 7.61
C SER A 98 19.65 21.97 8.75
N SER A 99 18.97 20.86 8.45
CA SER A 99 18.33 19.96 9.42
C SER A 99 19.28 18.94 10.07
N ALA A 100 20.54 18.87 9.63
CA ALA A 100 21.52 17.93 10.14
C ALA A 100 21.87 18.22 11.61
N GLN A 101 22.02 17.16 12.41
CA GLN A 101 22.27 17.24 13.85
C GLN A 101 23.59 16.56 14.22
N LEU A 102 24.24 17.07 15.27
CA LEU A 102 25.41 16.44 15.87
C LEU A 102 25.01 15.73 17.15
N THR A 103 25.18 14.41 17.19
CA THR A 103 24.84 13.55 18.32
C THR A 103 26.09 12.83 18.85
N ASN A 104 25.92 11.95 19.84
CA ASN A 104 27.00 11.11 20.38
C ASN A 104 28.26 11.90 20.78
N ARG A 105 28.07 12.94 21.62
CA ARG A 105 29.14 13.87 22.05
C ARG A 105 29.82 14.56 20.85
N ASN A 106 29.02 14.96 19.87
CA ASN A 106 29.42 15.57 18.60
C ASN A 106 30.30 14.66 17.71
N ARG A 107 30.30 13.34 17.90
CA ARG A 107 31.06 12.41 17.05
C ARG A 107 30.26 11.90 15.85
N THR A 108 28.94 12.02 15.91
CA THR A 108 28.05 11.52 14.87
C THR A 108 27.28 12.69 14.26
N LEU A 109 27.19 12.72 12.94
CA LEU A 109 26.26 13.58 12.20
C LEU A 109 25.08 12.73 11.75
N THR A 110 23.87 13.21 12.02
CA THR A 110 22.62 12.60 11.54
C THR A 110 21.87 13.59 10.64
N PHE A 111 21.25 13.10 9.56
CA PHE A 111 20.43 13.91 8.65
C PHE A 111 19.25 13.07 8.16
N SER A 112 18.03 13.61 8.22
CA SER A 112 16.83 12.91 7.72
C SER A 112 16.76 13.05 6.20
N MET A 113 16.49 11.95 5.50
CA MET A 113 16.34 11.93 4.05
C MET A 113 14.89 12.17 3.60
N LYS A 114 13.95 12.46 4.51
CA LYS A 114 12.50 12.53 4.18
C LYS A 114 12.19 13.49 3.03
N ASN A 115 13.01 14.54 2.88
CA ASN A 115 12.84 15.58 1.87
C ASN A 115 13.71 15.36 0.60
N LEU A 116 14.35 14.20 0.47
CA LEU A 116 15.06 13.83 -0.76
C LEU A 116 14.06 13.32 -1.81
N ARG A 117 14.40 13.55 -3.08
CA ARG A 117 13.62 13.10 -4.24
C ARG A 117 13.62 11.57 -4.30
N GLU A 118 12.52 11.00 -4.75
CA GLU A 118 12.39 9.56 -5.01
C GLU A 118 13.17 9.17 -6.27
N GLY A 119 13.70 7.94 -6.28
CA GLY A 119 14.43 7.38 -7.41
C GLY A 119 15.74 8.10 -7.78
N GLU A 120 16.21 9.04 -6.95
CA GLU A 120 17.28 9.99 -7.25
C GLU A 120 18.65 9.48 -6.75
N GLU A 121 19.73 9.74 -7.51
CA GLU A 121 21.10 9.43 -7.10
C GLU A 121 21.74 10.61 -6.38
N TYR A 122 22.24 10.37 -5.18
CA TYR A 122 22.94 11.36 -4.36
C TYR A 122 24.40 11.00 -4.17
N ARG A 123 25.24 12.03 -4.11
CA ARG A 123 26.70 11.93 -3.98
C ARG A 123 27.18 12.82 -2.83
N LEU A 124 27.99 12.24 -1.94
CA LEU A 124 28.50 12.90 -0.74
C LEU A 124 30.02 13.09 -0.83
N TRP A 125 30.49 14.33 -0.74
CA TRP A 125 31.90 14.65 -0.51
C TRP A 125 32.13 15.03 0.95
N LEU A 126 33.18 14.47 1.54
CA LEU A 126 33.67 14.83 2.87
C LEU A 126 35.14 15.21 2.81
N SER A 127 35.54 16.22 3.58
CA SER A 127 36.95 16.63 3.68
C SER A 127 37.45 16.62 5.13
N ASN A 128 38.78 16.69 5.30
CA ASN A 128 39.45 16.83 6.61
C ASN A 128 38.96 18.04 7.43
N GLY A 129 38.22 18.97 6.82
CA GLY A 129 37.55 20.07 7.53
C GLY A 129 36.49 19.60 8.54
N MET A 130 35.93 18.40 8.37
CA MET A 130 34.85 17.87 9.21
C MET A 130 35.23 17.73 10.68
N ALA A 131 36.36 17.09 10.98
CA ALA A 131 36.82 16.88 12.35
C ALA A 131 38.34 17.08 12.47
N SER A 132 38.84 17.19 13.70
CA SER A 132 40.25 17.47 13.94
C SER A 132 41.13 16.25 13.77
N ASN A 133 42.25 16.41 13.06
CA ASN A 133 43.25 15.36 12.80
C ASN A 133 42.68 14.13 12.08
N VAL A 134 41.60 14.30 11.32
CA VAL A 134 41.10 13.24 10.43
C VAL A 134 42.13 12.98 9.34
N VAL A 135 42.51 11.70 9.16
CA VAL A 135 43.57 11.30 8.22
C VAL A 135 43.05 10.64 6.95
N ASN A 136 41.76 10.28 6.90
CA ASN A 136 41.18 9.45 5.84
C ASN A 136 40.19 10.19 4.91
N LEU A 137 40.12 11.52 4.97
CA LEU A 137 39.21 12.32 4.12
C LEU A 137 40.02 13.23 3.18
N GLY A 138 40.32 12.76 1.97
CA GLY A 138 41.12 13.53 1.00
C GLY A 138 41.11 12.99 -0.42
N GLY A 139 40.09 12.20 -0.78
CA GLY A 139 39.93 11.60 -2.11
C GLY A 139 39.60 12.63 -3.19
N LYS A 140 39.77 12.24 -4.46
CA LYS A 140 39.20 12.92 -5.62
C LYS A 140 37.87 12.23 -5.94
N GLY A 141 36.78 12.97 -6.03
CA GLY A 141 35.44 12.41 -6.23
C GLY A 141 34.63 12.21 -4.95
N PRO A 142 33.36 11.79 -5.09
CA PRO A 142 32.47 11.55 -3.96
C PRO A 142 33.00 10.39 -3.11
N LEU A 143 32.78 10.47 -1.80
CA LEU A 143 33.10 9.41 -0.86
C LEU A 143 32.02 8.33 -0.84
N ILE A 144 30.75 8.73 -0.99
CA ILE A 144 29.58 7.87 -0.93
C ILE A 144 28.66 8.28 -2.07
N THR A 145 28.22 7.32 -2.87
CA THR A 145 27.10 7.44 -3.81
C THR A 145 25.98 6.54 -3.33
N PHE A 146 24.74 7.02 -3.32
CA PHE A 146 23.58 6.20 -2.99
C PHE A 146 22.36 6.61 -3.80
N ARG A 147 21.37 5.72 -3.92
CA ARG A 147 20.10 6.00 -4.60
C ARG A 147 18.91 5.83 -3.68
N THR A 148 17.98 6.79 -3.69
CA THR A 148 16.69 6.67 -2.99
C THR A 148 15.75 5.73 -3.72
N ARG A 149 14.75 5.22 -3.01
CA ARG A 149 13.72 4.31 -3.53
C ARG A 149 12.81 5.03 -4.52
N GLN A 150 12.41 4.31 -5.56
CA GLN A 150 11.33 4.68 -6.47
C GLN A 150 10.09 3.87 -6.06
N TYR A 151 8.99 4.53 -5.70
CA TYR A 151 7.80 3.87 -5.12
C TYR A 151 6.73 3.49 -6.16
N ALA A 152 6.66 4.23 -7.27
CA ALA A 152 5.74 4.01 -8.38
C ALA A 152 6.52 3.80 -9.69
N SER A 153 5.89 3.18 -10.69
CA SER A 153 6.45 3.11 -12.04
C SER A 153 6.62 4.52 -12.63
N VAL A 154 7.67 4.68 -13.42
CA VAL A 154 8.07 5.93 -14.05
C VAL A 154 7.48 5.95 -15.46
N PRO A 155 6.55 6.87 -15.74
CA PRO A 155 5.87 6.89 -17.03
C PRO A 155 6.83 6.97 -18.22
N ASN A 156 6.63 6.10 -19.22
CA ASN A 156 7.43 6.02 -20.45
C ASN A 156 8.91 5.66 -20.22
N ALA A 157 9.23 4.97 -19.13
CA ALA A 157 10.58 4.50 -18.85
C ALA A 157 10.54 2.99 -18.59
N ALA A 158 11.26 2.22 -19.41
CA ALA A 158 11.31 0.79 -19.22
C ALA A 158 12.07 0.40 -17.94
N PRO A 159 11.55 -0.58 -17.17
CA PRO A 159 12.22 -1.08 -15.98
C PRO A 159 13.57 -1.70 -16.33
N SER A 160 14.56 -1.48 -15.46
CA SER A 160 15.90 -2.06 -15.61
C SER A 160 16.44 -2.55 -14.28
N VAL A 161 17.37 -3.51 -14.32
CA VAL A 161 18.03 -4.00 -13.11
C VAL A 161 18.95 -2.91 -12.58
N LEU A 162 18.60 -2.35 -11.43
CA LEU A 162 19.37 -1.35 -10.70
C LEU A 162 20.57 -1.95 -9.98
N ALA A 163 20.41 -3.15 -9.41
CA ALA A 163 21.50 -3.86 -8.73
C ALA A 163 21.27 -5.36 -8.65
N ILE A 164 22.37 -6.13 -8.60
CA ILE A 164 22.39 -7.56 -8.32
C ILE A 164 23.21 -7.79 -7.06
N ASN A 165 22.60 -8.28 -5.98
CA ASN A 165 23.24 -8.40 -4.66
C ASN A 165 23.90 -7.07 -4.20
N MET A 166 23.23 -5.95 -4.50
CA MET A 166 23.69 -4.57 -4.27
C MET A 166 25.01 -4.22 -4.99
N GLU A 167 25.44 -5.01 -5.96
CA GLU A 167 26.48 -4.63 -6.92
C GLU A 167 25.84 -4.05 -8.17
N LYS A 168 26.62 -3.23 -8.89
CA LYS A 168 26.20 -2.69 -10.17
C LYS A 168 25.97 -3.84 -11.17
N PRO A 169 24.89 -3.81 -11.97
CA PRO A 169 24.56 -4.90 -12.90
C PRO A 169 25.68 -5.15 -13.94
N GLU A 170 26.46 -4.13 -14.28
CA GLU A 170 27.59 -4.27 -15.22
C GLU A 170 28.66 -5.24 -14.73
N VAL A 171 28.79 -5.47 -13.43
CA VAL A 171 29.72 -6.47 -12.85
C VAL A 171 29.45 -7.86 -13.41
N TYR A 172 28.18 -8.17 -13.70
CA TYR A 172 27.75 -9.49 -14.12
C TYR A 172 27.40 -9.55 -15.60
N LEU A 173 27.69 -8.51 -16.40
CA LEU A 173 27.50 -8.63 -17.84
C LEU A 173 28.56 -9.55 -18.47
N PRO A 174 28.19 -10.43 -19.42
CA PRO A 174 29.15 -11.30 -20.08
C PRO A 174 30.31 -10.51 -20.71
N GLY A 175 31.55 -10.85 -20.33
CA GLY A 175 32.76 -10.20 -20.83
C GLY A 175 33.05 -8.81 -20.24
N SER A 176 32.35 -8.40 -19.19
CA SER A 176 32.63 -7.17 -18.44
C SER A 176 34.01 -7.18 -17.78
N ASP A 177 34.66 -6.02 -17.72
CA ASP A 177 35.89 -5.76 -16.97
C ASP A 177 35.64 -5.04 -15.64
N VAL A 178 34.37 -4.81 -15.29
CA VAL A 178 33.96 -4.17 -14.03
C VAL A 178 34.03 -5.19 -12.90
N GLU A 179 34.91 -4.97 -11.92
CA GLU A 179 35.00 -5.80 -10.72
C GLU A 179 33.93 -5.39 -9.69
N GLY A 180 33.22 -6.39 -9.14
CA GLY A 180 32.33 -6.20 -8.00
C GLY A 180 33.11 -5.95 -6.71
N ARG A 181 32.49 -5.29 -5.74
CA ARG A 181 33.11 -5.02 -4.43
C ARG A 181 33.24 -6.28 -3.58
N PHE A 182 32.27 -7.19 -3.72
CA PHE A 182 32.24 -8.47 -3.05
C PHE A 182 32.21 -9.62 -4.06
N PRO A 183 32.85 -10.76 -3.75
CA PRO A 183 32.74 -11.94 -4.58
C PRO A 183 31.34 -12.55 -4.49
N PHE A 184 30.86 -13.16 -5.57
CA PHE A 184 29.65 -13.99 -5.53
C PHE A 184 29.98 -15.32 -4.85
N MET A 185 29.22 -15.73 -3.83
CA MET A 185 29.48 -16.94 -3.04
C MET A 185 28.55 -18.09 -3.45
N ASP A 186 28.98 -19.32 -3.21
CA ASP A 186 28.22 -20.56 -3.46
C ASP A 186 26.83 -20.60 -2.80
N PHE A 187 26.72 -20.15 -1.56
CA PHE A 187 25.43 -20.10 -0.83
C PHE A 187 24.56 -18.87 -1.16
N ALA A 188 25.01 -17.98 -2.04
CA ALA A 188 24.36 -16.67 -2.17
C ALA A 188 23.07 -16.74 -3.01
N PRO A 189 21.94 -16.24 -2.49
CA PRO A 189 20.77 -15.93 -3.32
C PRO A 189 21.14 -14.88 -4.38
N VAL A 190 20.44 -14.89 -5.51
CA VAL A 190 20.52 -13.82 -6.52
C VAL A 190 19.38 -12.83 -6.28
N ARG A 191 19.72 -11.62 -5.80
CA ARG A 191 18.77 -10.53 -5.50
C ARG A 191 18.82 -9.46 -6.57
N LEU A 192 17.80 -9.38 -7.41
CA LEU A 192 17.66 -8.43 -8.52
C LEU A 192 16.76 -7.27 -8.12
N THR A 193 17.35 -6.11 -7.85
CA THR A 193 16.60 -4.87 -7.55
C THR A 193 16.37 -4.13 -8.84
N PHE A 194 15.13 -3.75 -9.14
CA PHE A 194 14.75 -3.02 -10.34
C PHE A 194 14.64 -1.52 -10.06
N THR A 195 14.62 -0.71 -11.12
CA THR A 195 14.45 0.75 -11.03
C THR A 195 13.09 1.17 -10.51
N GLU A 196 12.07 0.32 -10.64
CA GLU A 196 10.69 0.59 -10.28
C GLU A 196 9.86 -0.69 -10.11
N PRO A 197 8.64 -0.61 -9.54
CA PRO A 197 7.79 -1.79 -9.29
C PRO A 197 7.40 -2.56 -10.55
N LEU A 198 7.34 -3.89 -10.43
CA LEU A 198 6.99 -4.81 -11.51
C LEU A 198 5.56 -5.34 -11.38
N VAL A 199 4.95 -5.72 -12.51
CA VAL A 199 3.69 -6.47 -12.54
C VAL A 199 3.97 -7.93 -12.23
N GLN A 200 3.45 -8.39 -11.10
CA GLN A 200 3.86 -9.66 -10.50
C GLN A 200 3.47 -10.91 -11.32
N SER A 201 2.39 -10.83 -12.11
CA SER A 201 1.96 -11.89 -13.04
C SER A 201 2.92 -12.11 -14.21
N SER A 202 3.73 -11.10 -14.56
CA SER A 202 4.78 -11.22 -15.58
C SER A 202 6.03 -11.96 -15.07
N VAL A 203 6.20 -12.11 -13.74
CA VAL A 203 7.39 -12.71 -13.12
C VAL A 203 7.18 -14.22 -12.91
N GLN A 204 7.64 -15.03 -13.87
CA GLN A 204 7.41 -16.47 -13.91
C GLN A 204 8.73 -17.24 -14.04
N TYR A 205 9.07 -18.01 -13.00
CA TYR A 205 10.30 -18.80 -12.97
C TYR A 205 10.31 -19.88 -14.07
N GLY A 206 11.44 -20.02 -14.77
CA GLY A 206 11.60 -20.94 -15.90
C GLY A 206 11.05 -20.40 -17.23
N SER A 207 10.25 -19.32 -17.20
CA SER A 207 9.70 -18.65 -18.38
C SER A 207 10.35 -17.29 -18.61
N THR A 208 9.98 -16.28 -17.81
CA THR A 208 10.45 -14.89 -17.95
C THR A 208 11.71 -14.60 -17.11
N VAL A 209 11.92 -15.39 -16.04
CA VAL A 209 13.11 -15.33 -15.20
C VAL A 209 13.73 -16.72 -15.08
N LYS A 210 15.03 -16.85 -15.34
CA LYS A 210 15.72 -18.15 -15.29
C LYS A 210 17.09 -17.99 -14.64
N LEU A 211 17.42 -18.89 -13.71
CA LEU A 211 18.79 -19.12 -13.26
C LEU A 211 19.25 -20.46 -13.84
N GLU A 212 20.29 -20.45 -14.66
CA GLU A 212 20.77 -21.64 -15.37
C GLU A 212 22.26 -21.87 -15.11
N GLN A 213 22.65 -23.12 -14.89
CA GLN A 213 24.04 -23.56 -14.92
C GLN A 213 24.48 -23.81 -16.37
N LEU A 214 25.65 -23.31 -16.75
CA LEU A 214 26.28 -23.65 -18.04
C LEU A 214 27.12 -24.92 -17.88
N LEU A 215 26.79 -25.95 -18.66
CA LEU A 215 27.41 -27.27 -18.52
C LEU A 215 28.75 -27.37 -19.25
N ARG A 216 29.72 -28.03 -18.60
CA ARG A 216 31.05 -28.34 -19.15
C ARG A 216 31.14 -29.78 -19.65
N ASP A 217 31.98 -30.01 -20.67
CA ASP A 217 32.31 -31.35 -21.13
C ASP A 217 33.34 -32.04 -20.22
N GLU A 218 33.68 -33.30 -20.54
CA GLU A 218 34.72 -34.06 -19.83
C GLU A 218 36.12 -33.43 -19.92
N GLN A 219 36.33 -32.44 -20.82
CA GLN A 219 37.57 -31.70 -20.97
C GLN A 219 37.56 -30.37 -20.20
N GLY A 220 36.43 -29.99 -19.57
CA GLY A 220 36.25 -28.77 -18.80
C GLY A 220 35.82 -27.55 -19.61
N GLU A 221 35.53 -27.72 -20.90
CA GLU A 221 35.09 -26.63 -21.78
C GLU A 221 33.57 -26.47 -21.76
N LEU A 222 33.08 -25.24 -21.86
CA LEU A 222 31.63 -24.96 -21.90
C LEU A 222 31.01 -25.55 -23.17
N THR A 223 30.00 -26.40 -23.00
CA THR A 223 29.31 -27.09 -24.11
C THR A 223 28.25 -26.22 -24.80
N GLY A 224 27.82 -25.15 -24.13
CA GLY A 224 26.65 -24.36 -24.50
C GLY A 224 25.31 -24.96 -24.04
N ALA A 225 25.31 -26.16 -23.46
CA ALA A 225 24.12 -26.72 -22.79
C ALA A 225 23.88 -26.02 -21.45
N ARG A 226 22.61 -25.93 -21.05
CA ARG A 226 22.14 -25.21 -19.86
C ARG A 226 21.20 -26.10 -19.07
N GLU A 227 21.26 -26.00 -17.75
CA GLU A 227 20.36 -26.68 -16.82
C GLU A 227 19.74 -25.65 -15.88
N LEU A 228 18.41 -25.66 -15.75
CA LEU A 228 17.69 -24.75 -14.86
C LEU A 228 18.00 -25.15 -13.40
N VAL A 229 18.40 -24.18 -12.59
CA VAL A 229 18.65 -24.38 -11.17
C VAL A 229 17.31 -24.47 -10.43
N ASP A 230 17.19 -25.34 -9.43
CA ASP A 230 16.00 -25.38 -8.59
C ASP A 230 16.11 -24.27 -7.52
N VAL A 231 15.17 -23.34 -7.51
CA VAL A 231 15.22 -22.14 -6.66
C VAL A 231 13.88 -21.90 -5.96
N ASN A 232 13.97 -21.28 -4.80
CA ASN A 232 12.88 -20.57 -4.16
C ASN A 232 12.87 -19.14 -4.70
N MET A 233 11.80 -18.79 -5.42
CA MET A 233 11.63 -17.46 -5.97
C MET A 233 10.69 -16.63 -5.09
N LEU A 234 11.17 -15.47 -4.66
CA LEU A 234 10.37 -14.42 -4.06
C LEU A 234 10.28 -13.26 -5.06
N SER A 235 9.08 -12.69 -5.20
CA SER A 235 8.84 -11.52 -6.05
C SER A 235 7.80 -10.62 -5.41
N GLU A 236 8.15 -9.34 -5.27
CA GLU A 236 7.28 -8.31 -4.71
C GLU A 236 7.83 -6.92 -5.08
N ARG A 237 6.95 -5.97 -5.45
CA ARG A 237 7.33 -4.60 -5.85
C ARG A 237 8.43 -4.62 -6.94
N GLN A 238 9.55 -3.94 -6.71
CA GLN A 238 10.73 -3.90 -7.59
C GLN A 238 11.79 -4.99 -7.29
N TYR A 239 11.42 -6.10 -6.65
CA TYR A 239 12.37 -7.11 -6.18
C TYR A 239 12.09 -8.50 -6.73
N ILE A 240 13.15 -9.19 -7.13
CA ILE A 240 13.15 -10.63 -7.38
C ILE A 240 14.35 -11.24 -6.64
N THR A 241 14.09 -12.19 -5.74
CA THR A 241 15.12 -13.05 -5.15
C THR A 241 15.00 -14.46 -5.69
N LEU A 242 16.11 -15.00 -6.20
CA LEU A 242 16.26 -16.40 -6.58
C LEU A 242 17.20 -17.06 -5.56
N ASP A 243 16.64 -17.84 -4.63
CA ASP A 243 17.41 -18.54 -3.60
C ASP A 243 17.58 -20.03 -3.99
N PRO A 244 18.78 -20.49 -4.41
CA PRO A 244 19.00 -21.88 -4.78
C PRO A 244 18.70 -22.83 -3.62
N ARG A 245 17.90 -23.88 -3.86
CA ARG A 245 17.56 -24.86 -2.81
C ARG A 245 18.75 -25.66 -2.31
N THR A 246 19.76 -25.77 -3.16
CA THR A 246 21.07 -26.30 -2.84
C THR A 246 22.11 -25.28 -3.26
N ASP A 247 23.09 -25.03 -2.39
CA ASP A 247 24.19 -24.12 -2.69
C ASP A 247 24.78 -24.38 -4.08
N LEU A 248 25.05 -23.30 -4.79
CA LEU A 248 25.67 -23.35 -6.11
C LEU A 248 27.05 -24.00 -6.02
N ILE A 249 27.44 -24.68 -7.07
CA ILE A 249 28.76 -25.32 -7.12
C ILE A 249 29.83 -24.26 -7.40
N GLY A 250 30.72 -24.03 -6.42
CA GLY A 250 31.82 -23.09 -6.55
C GLY A 250 32.75 -23.41 -7.73
N GLY A 251 33.06 -22.41 -8.55
CA GLY A 251 33.88 -22.54 -9.77
C GLY A 251 33.11 -22.88 -11.04
N GLU A 252 31.83 -23.26 -10.95
CA GLU A 252 30.96 -23.43 -12.11
C GLU A 252 30.36 -22.10 -12.58
N THR A 253 29.94 -22.05 -13.85
CA THR A 253 29.40 -20.82 -14.47
C THR A 253 27.88 -20.86 -14.46
N TYR A 254 27.26 -19.78 -13.99
CA TYR A 254 25.82 -19.61 -13.95
C TYR A 254 25.42 -18.34 -14.67
N GLN A 255 24.19 -18.34 -15.19
CA GLN A 255 23.59 -17.16 -15.80
C GLN A 255 22.17 -16.92 -15.31
N VAL A 256 21.81 -15.65 -15.16
CA VAL A 256 20.43 -15.21 -14.99
C VAL A 256 19.94 -14.56 -16.27
N THR A 257 18.82 -15.01 -16.80
CA THR A 257 18.17 -14.42 -17.98
C THR A 257 16.83 -13.81 -17.60
N LEU A 258 16.60 -12.58 -18.05
CA LEU A 258 15.33 -11.86 -17.95
C LEU A 258 14.79 -11.60 -19.34
N SER A 259 13.51 -11.91 -19.56
CA SER A 259 12.81 -11.63 -20.81
C SER A 259 11.29 -11.61 -20.57
N GLY A 260 10.59 -10.56 -21.00
CA GLY A 260 9.13 -10.45 -20.85
C GLY A 260 8.63 -10.16 -19.43
N VAL A 261 9.50 -9.66 -18.54
CA VAL A 261 9.09 -9.06 -17.27
C VAL A 261 8.65 -7.63 -17.56
N GLU A 262 7.50 -7.20 -17.04
CA GLU A 262 6.87 -5.90 -17.34
C GLU A 262 6.62 -5.08 -16.07
N ASP A 263 6.59 -3.76 -16.20
CA ASP A 263 6.06 -2.84 -15.20
C ASP A 263 4.57 -2.54 -15.41
N PHE A 264 4.02 -1.60 -14.63
CA PHE A 264 2.60 -1.24 -14.69
C PHE A 264 2.22 -0.36 -15.90
N ASP A 265 3.20 0.13 -16.66
CA ASP A 265 2.99 0.89 -17.90
C ASP A 265 3.11 -0.01 -19.16
N GLU A 266 3.17 -1.32 -18.96
CA GLU A 266 3.33 -2.35 -20.01
C GLU A 266 4.70 -2.25 -20.73
N ASP A 267 5.66 -1.54 -20.15
CA ASP A 267 7.04 -1.51 -20.63
C ASP A 267 7.80 -2.74 -20.14
N ALA A 268 8.39 -3.48 -21.08
CA ALA A 268 9.14 -4.68 -20.77
C ALA A 268 10.60 -4.37 -20.40
N VAL A 269 11.11 -5.07 -19.39
CA VAL A 269 12.55 -5.18 -19.10
C VAL A 269 13.24 -5.65 -20.37
N THR A 270 14.25 -4.89 -20.81
CA THR A 270 15.06 -5.28 -21.97
C THR A 270 15.70 -6.64 -21.72
N ASP A 271 15.54 -7.56 -22.68
CA ASP A 271 16.15 -8.90 -22.64
C ASP A 271 17.63 -8.81 -22.25
N VAL A 272 18.00 -9.41 -21.13
CA VAL A 272 19.34 -9.31 -20.57
C VAL A 272 19.78 -10.64 -19.95
N THR A 273 21.07 -10.92 -20.06
CA THR A 273 21.73 -12.05 -19.42
C THR A 273 22.87 -11.55 -18.55
N TYR A 274 22.88 -11.99 -17.29
CA TYR A 274 23.96 -11.79 -16.35
C TYR A 274 24.68 -13.13 -16.13
N GLU A 275 26.01 -13.14 -16.08
CA GLU A 275 26.87 -14.31 -15.89
C GLU A 275 27.78 -14.12 -14.68
N PHE A 276 27.92 -15.15 -13.85
CA PHE A 276 28.80 -15.14 -12.69
C PHE A 276 29.36 -16.53 -12.36
N VAL A 277 30.44 -16.54 -11.58
CA VAL A 277 31.10 -17.75 -11.09
C VAL A 277 31.17 -17.68 -9.56
N PRO A 278 30.35 -18.45 -8.84
CA PRO A 278 30.39 -18.49 -7.38
C PRO A 278 31.74 -19.00 -6.85
N LEU A 279 32.21 -18.44 -5.74
CA LEU A 279 33.36 -18.96 -5.00
C LEU A 279 32.92 -19.96 -3.94
N LEU A 280 33.66 -21.05 -3.80
CA LEU A 280 33.45 -22.05 -2.75
C LEU A 280 33.82 -21.44 -1.38
N SER A 281 32.85 -21.30 -0.49
CA SER A 281 33.04 -20.78 0.87
C SER A 281 33.45 -21.86 1.89
N LYS A 282 33.16 -23.12 1.55
CA LYS A 282 33.28 -24.31 2.40
C LYS A 282 34.62 -25.03 2.21
N ALA A 283 34.90 -26.01 3.06
CA ALA A 283 36.10 -26.83 2.94
C ALA A 283 36.02 -27.82 1.76
N SER A 284 34.82 -28.38 1.57
CA SER A 284 34.41 -29.24 0.46
C SER A 284 33.03 -28.81 -0.05
N VAL A 285 32.73 -29.10 -1.32
CA VAL A 285 31.40 -28.87 -1.93
C VAL A 285 30.30 -29.67 -1.21
N ASP A 286 30.65 -30.85 -0.66
CA ASP A 286 29.73 -31.74 0.06
C ASP A 286 29.39 -31.25 1.48
N ASP A 287 30.12 -30.26 2.01
CA ASP A 287 29.84 -29.73 3.33
C ASP A 287 28.54 -28.90 3.30
N GLU A 288 27.76 -28.97 4.37
CA GLU A 288 26.51 -28.22 4.46
C GLU A 288 26.77 -26.73 4.69
N ASN A 289 27.75 -26.38 5.53
CA ASN A 289 28.02 -25.00 5.93
C ASN A 289 29.54 -24.69 5.93
N PRO A 290 29.94 -23.41 5.89
CA PRO A 290 31.32 -22.99 6.15
C PRO A 290 31.83 -23.48 7.52
N GLU A 291 33.15 -23.49 7.72
CA GLU A 291 33.72 -24.19 8.89
C GLU A 291 33.55 -23.50 10.25
N ILE A 292 33.43 -22.18 10.28
CA ILE A 292 33.47 -21.42 11.53
C ILE A 292 32.04 -21.13 11.96
N ARG A 293 31.51 -21.98 12.84
CA ARG A 293 30.20 -21.78 13.48
C ARG A 293 30.23 -20.63 14.49
N GLN A 294 29.17 -19.83 14.53
CA GLN A 294 28.91 -18.81 15.53
C GLN A 294 27.45 -18.90 16.00
N LEU A 295 27.21 -18.63 17.28
CA LEU A 295 25.88 -18.41 17.81
C LEU A 295 25.76 -16.93 18.19
N MET A 296 24.77 -16.26 17.63
CA MET A 296 24.61 -14.81 17.68
C MET A 296 23.37 -14.48 18.49
N LYS A 297 23.49 -13.56 19.45
CA LYS A 297 22.38 -13.16 20.31
C LYS A 297 22.41 -11.65 20.50
N ALA A 298 21.25 -11.00 20.49
CA ALA A 298 21.14 -9.59 20.85
C ALA A 298 21.79 -9.34 22.24
N ASP A 299 22.68 -8.35 22.36
CA ASP A 299 23.45 -8.01 23.57
C ASP A 299 23.59 -6.47 23.69
N PRO A 300 23.24 -5.83 24.82
CA PRO A 300 22.65 -6.38 26.04
C PRO A 300 21.20 -6.81 25.84
N THR A 301 20.79 -7.79 26.65
CA THR A 301 19.47 -8.41 26.57
C THR A 301 18.49 -7.81 27.57
N LEU A 302 17.21 -7.82 27.21
CA LEU A 302 16.14 -7.33 28.07
C LEU A 302 16.18 -8.03 29.44
N GLY A 303 16.30 -7.24 30.51
CA GLY A 303 16.36 -7.72 31.89
C GLY A 303 17.76 -7.82 32.51
N GLU A 304 18.84 -7.59 31.75
CA GLU A 304 20.20 -7.52 32.31
C GLU A 304 20.45 -6.23 33.11
N ALA A 305 21.24 -6.33 34.19
CA ALA A 305 21.58 -5.18 35.02
C ALA A 305 22.47 -4.18 34.23
N GLY A 306 21.91 -3.02 33.89
CA GLY A 306 22.59 -2.02 33.05
C GLY A 306 22.09 -1.95 31.61
N TYR A 307 21.01 -2.66 31.25
CA TYR A 307 20.22 -2.45 30.04
C TYR A 307 19.90 -0.96 29.80
N PRO A 308 19.92 -0.41 28.57
CA PRO A 308 20.68 -0.73 27.36
C PRO A 308 22.08 -0.08 27.34
N SER A 309 23.03 -0.70 26.64
CA SER A 309 24.28 -0.06 26.24
C SER A 309 24.02 0.93 25.12
N ILE A 310 24.63 2.10 25.21
CA ILE A 310 24.50 3.14 24.19
C ILE A 310 25.36 2.76 22.98
N SER A 311 24.78 2.84 21.78
CA SER A 311 25.46 2.69 20.49
C SER A 311 26.65 3.64 20.39
N ARG A 312 27.79 3.14 19.91
CA ARG A 312 28.93 3.99 19.57
C ARG A 312 28.74 4.69 18.22
N LEU A 313 27.87 4.17 17.36
CA LEU A 313 27.60 4.69 16.03
C LEU A 313 26.68 5.91 16.06
N HIS A 314 25.53 5.82 16.71
CA HIS A 314 24.51 6.89 16.70
C HIS A 314 24.22 7.49 18.08
N GLY A 315 24.64 6.83 19.18
CA GLY A 315 24.46 7.35 20.53
C GLY A 315 23.09 7.08 21.15
N GLU A 316 22.27 6.24 20.53
CA GLU A 316 20.98 5.77 21.08
C GLU A 316 21.12 4.36 21.70
N PRO A 317 20.18 3.92 22.54
CA PRO A 317 20.13 2.54 23.04
C PRO A 317 20.23 1.47 21.93
N LEU A 318 21.03 0.42 22.15
CA LEU A 318 21.02 -0.77 21.30
C LEU A 318 19.79 -1.65 21.58
N ASN A 319 19.33 -2.37 20.56
CA ASN A 319 18.24 -3.36 20.62
C ASN A 319 16.88 -2.75 21.00
N GLN A 320 16.70 -1.46 20.75
CA GLN A 320 15.50 -0.69 21.01
C GLN A 320 15.21 0.22 19.82
N PHE A 321 13.95 0.27 19.40
CA PHE A 321 13.52 1.02 18.22
C PHE A 321 12.26 1.80 18.56
N ASN A 322 12.13 2.98 17.95
CA ASN A 322 10.88 3.71 17.95
C ASN A 322 10.23 3.53 16.59
N LEU A 323 8.98 3.09 16.60
CA LEU A 323 8.06 3.19 15.48
C LEU A 323 7.37 4.55 15.64
N GLU A 324 7.68 5.49 14.75
CA GLU A 324 7.16 6.86 14.80
C GLU A 324 6.36 7.16 13.54
N THR A 325 5.04 7.33 13.69
CA THR A 325 4.17 7.88 12.65
C THR A 325 3.12 8.79 13.25
N VAL A 326 2.52 9.63 12.40
CA VAL A 326 1.26 10.30 12.72
C VAL A 326 0.19 9.26 13.07
N ALA A 327 0.19 8.12 12.38
CA ALA A 327 -0.76 7.02 12.53
C ALA A 327 -0.69 6.27 13.86
N LEU A 328 0.51 5.94 14.37
CA LEU A 328 0.72 5.15 15.60
C LEU A 328 1.20 5.99 16.79
N GLY A 329 1.56 7.25 16.55
CA GLY A 329 2.40 8.02 17.47
C GLY A 329 3.79 7.40 17.60
N THR A 330 4.46 7.66 18.73
CA THR A 330 5.75 7.04 19.07
C THR A 330 5.51 5.79 19.90
N THR A 331 5.71 4.62 19.29
CA THR A 331 5.68 3.34 19.98
C THR A 331 7.09 2.78 20.09
N ARG A 332 7.52 2.46 21.30
CA ARG A 332 8.81 1.82 21.53
C ARG A 332 8.67 0.30 21.49
N VAL A 333 9.58 -0.34 20.76
CA VAL A 333 9.73 -1.81 20.70
C VAL A 333 11.16 -2.22 21.05
N ASP A 334 11.31 -3.35 21.72
CA ASP A 334 12.60 -3.88 22.18
C ASP A 334 12.85 -5.29 21.58
N THR A 335 14.10 -5.60 21.24
CA THR A 335 14.48 -6.90 20.69
C THR A 335 14.45 -7.98 21.77
N LYS A 336 13.86 -9.14 21.45
CA LYS A 336 13.86 -10.31 22.34
C LYS A 336 15.19 -11.07 22.19
N PRO A 337 15.68 -11.69 23.28
CA PRO A 337 16.98 -12.36 23.31
C PRO A 337 16.94 -13.75 22.63
N VAL A 338 16.68 -13.79 21.32
CA VAL A 338 16.72 -15.02 20.50
C VAL A 338 18.15 -15.27 20.02
N THR A 339 18.59 -16.53 20.05
CA THR A 339 19.90 -16.95 19.54
C THR A 339 19.76 -17.43 18.10
N LEU A 340 20.57 -16.89 17.19
CA LEU A 340 20.69 -17.29 15.79
C LEU A 340 21.98 -18.08 15.57
N GLU A 341 22.00 -18.98 14.59
CA GLU A 341 23.17 -19.70 14.13
C GLU A 341 23.67 -19.11 12.80
N GLY A 342 24.96 -18.80 12.73
CA GLY A 342 25.62 -18.34 11.52
C GLY A 342 27.00 -18.97 11.35
N TRP A 343 27.53 -18.88 10.14
CA TRP A 343 28.74 -19.56 9.72
C TRP A 343 29.64 -18.61 8.94
N LEU A 344 30.96 -18.71 9.15
CA LEU A 344 31.95 -17.90 8.47
C LEU A 344 32.90 -18.77 7.65
N GLY A 345 33.24 -18.27 6.46
CA GLY A 345 34.37 -18.81 5.69
C GLY A 345 35.70 -18.58 6.42
N ARG A 346 36.75 -19.29 5.98
CA ARG A 346 38.08 -19.14 6.58
C ARG A 346 38.69 -17.77 6.23
N PRO A 347 39.01 -16.90 7.21
CA PRO A 347 39.63 -15.59 6.92
C PRO A 347 40.99 -15.69 6.20
N SER A 348 41.70 -16.82 6.34
CA SER A 348 42.95 -17.06 5.61
C SER A 348 42.77 -17.31 4.11
N GLN A 349 41.59 -17.79 3.70
CA GLN A 349 41.22 -17.96 2.28
C GLN A 349 40.55 -16.69 1.73
N PHE A 350 39.90 -15.91 2.61
CA PHE A 350 39.17 -14.69 2.29
C PHE A 350 39.69 -13.47 3.09
N PRO A 351 40.94 -13.04 2.87
CA PRO A 351 41.62 -12.06 3.72
C PRO A 351 41.08 -10.62 3.60
N ASP A 352 40.39 -10.31 2.49
CA ASP A 352 39.85 -8.97 2.23
C ASP A 352 38.36 -8.86 2.61
N ALA A 353 37.58 -9.90 2.33
CA ALA A 353 36.15 -9.98 2.64
C ALA A 353 35.77 -11.42 3.02
N THR A 354 35.71 -11.70 4.32
CA THR A 354 35.36 -13.03 4.83
C THR A 354 33.84 -13.24 4.71
N PRO A 355 33.37 -14.27 3.97
CA PRO A 355 31.95 -14.51 3.76
C PRO A 355 31.28 -15.00 5.05
N VAL A 356 30.04 -14.57 5.25
CA VAL A 356 29.16 -14.92 6.37
C VAL A 356 27.83 -15.42 5.81
N VAL A 357 27.30 -16.52 6.37
CA VAL A 357 25.97 -17.03 6.04
C VAL A 357 25.20 -17.45 7.29
N ALA A 358 23.92 -17.11 7.36
CA ALA A 358 22.97 -17.72 8.29
C ALA A 358 21.80 -18.26 7.46
N ARG A 359 21.44 -19.53 7.67
CA ARG A 359 20.42 -20.20 6.86
C ARG A 359 19.03 -19.62 7.09
N ALA A 360 18.22 -19.61 6.04
CA ALA A 360 16.80 -19.23 6.05
C ALA A 360 16.02 -20.02 7.11
N GLY A 361 14.88 -19.50 7.54
CA GLY A 361 13.98 -20.12 8.52
C GLY A 361 14.29 -19.82 9.98
N GLN A 362 15.30 -19.00 10.27
CA GLN A 362 15.57 -18.49 11.61
C GLN A 362 14.77 -17.20 11.88
N GLN A 363 14.45 -16.93 13.15
CA GLN A 363 13.55 -15.83 13.54
C GLN A 363 14.24 -14.78 14.42
N LEU A 364 13.95 -13.51 14.13
CA LEU A 364 14.10 -12.39 15.04
C LEU A 364 12.74 -12.07 15.66
N ARG A 365 12.73 -11.67 16.94
CA ARG A 365 11.51 -11.30 17.64
C ARG A 365 11.70 -9.95 18.33
N ILE A 366 10.69 -9.10 18.24
CA ILE A 366 10.62 -7.83 18.97
C ILE A 366 9.31 -7.79 19.76
N THR A 367 9.27 -6.99 20.82
CA THR A 367 8.02 -6.77 21.57
C THR A 367 6.93 -6.24 20.67
N GLY A 368 5.71 -6.70 20.91
CA GLY A 368 4.51 -6.20 20.25
C GLY A 368 4.13 -4.76 20.55
N ILE A 369 3.13 -4.29 19.80
CA ILE A 369 2.39 -3.08 20.06
C ILE A 369 1.14 -3.46 20.87
N ASP A 370 1.08 -3.02 22.13
CA ASP A 370 -0.02 -3.37 23.04
C ASP A 370 -0.42 -2.16 23.93
N PRO A 371 -1.61 -1.55 23.71
CA PRO A 371 -2.47 -1.73 22.54
C PRO A 371 -1.94 -0.95 21.32
N ILE A 372 -2.38 -1.33 20.12
CA ILE A 372 -2.27 -0.50 18.92
C ILE A 372 -3.13 0.75 19.13
N LYS A 373 -2.53 1.93 18.98
CA LYS A 373 -3.22 3.21 19.15
C LYS A 373 -3.16 4.04 17.89
N LEU A 374 -4.30 4.54 17.43
CA LEU A 374 -4.35 5.54 16.37
C LEU A 374 -3.92 6.90 16.94
N GLY A 375 -3.04 7.61 16.24
CA GLY A 375 -2.39 8.83 16.74
C GLY A 375 -1.52 8.64 17.99
N GLY A 376 -1.28 7.40 18.43
CA GLY A 376 -0.64 7.08 19.70
C GLY A 376 -1.51 7.32 20.94
N GLU A 377 -2.78 7.71 20.79
CA GLU A 377 -3.68 8.06 21.90
C GLU A 377 -5.00 7.28 21.86
N VAL A 378 -5.63 7.16 20.69
CA VAL A 378 -6.93 6.52 20.52
C VAL A 378 -6.75 5.01 20.50
N ASP A 379 -7.19 4.36 21.59
CA ASP A 379 -6.92 2.96 21.89
C ASP A 379 -7.84 2.03 21.09
N THR A 380 -7.29 1.29 20.12
CA THR A 380 -8.05 0.37 19.28
C THR A 380 -8.44 -0.93 19.99
N LYS A 381 -7.93 -1.16 21.22
CA LYS A 381 -8.06 -2.41 21.99
C LYS A 381 -7.41 -3.64 21.36
N ILE A 382 -6.71 -3.49 20.24
CA ILE A 382 -5.98 -4.56 19.55
C ILE A 382 -4.56 -4.64 20.06
N SER A 383 -4.05 -5.85 20.23
CA SER A 383 -2.64 -6.11 20.53
C SER A 383 -2.05 -6.98 19.43
N SER A 384 -0.84 -6.66 18.97
CA SER A 384 -0.17 -7.49 17.97
C SER A 384 0.41 -8.78 18.55
N GLY A 385 0.56 -8.90 19.87
CA GLY A 385 1.55 -9.83 20.44
C GLY A 385 2.96 -9.54 19.92
N ASP A 386 3.95 -10.38 20.20
CA ASP A 386 5.31 -10.16 19.68
C ASP A 386 5.29 -10.07 18.14
N ILE A 387 6.11 -9.18 17.58
CA ILE A 387 6.31 -9.09 16.13
C ILE A 387 7.49 -9.98 15.77
N ILE A 388 7.28 -10.87 14.80
CA ILE A 388 8.22 -11.92 14.44
C ILE A 388 8.67 -11.70 12.99
N GLY A 389 9.99 -11.62 12.79
CA GLY A 389 10.62 -11.58 11.48
C GLY A 389 11.32 -12.90 11.19
N THR A 390 10.90 -13.62 10.16
CA THR A 390 11.53 -14.87 9.71
C THR A 390 12.39 -14.58 8.49
N PHE A 391 13.66 -14.99 8.50
CA PHE A 391 14.50 -14.89 7.31
C PHE A 391 14.00 -15.88 6.26
N VAL A 392 13.42 -15.38 5.16
CA VAL A 392 12.82 -16.22 4.10
C VAL A 392 13.83 -16.66 3.04
N THR A 393 15.04 -16.09 3.09
CA THR A 393 16.19 -16.45 2.28
C THR A 393 17.41 -16.49 3.17
N ASP A 394 18.48 -17.14 2.71
CA ASP A 394 19.76 -17.11 3.43
C ASP A 394 20.26 -15.67 3.66
N VAL A 395 20.62 -15.37 4.91
CA VAL A 395 21.29 -14.11 5.29
C VAL A 395 22.73 -14.23 4.82
N THR A 396 23.13 -13.39 3.89
CA THR A 396 24.47 -13.43 3.29
C THR A 396 25.23 -12.16 3.59
N GLY A 397 26.53 -12.25 3.83
CA GLY A 397 27.29 -11.06 4.18
C GLY A 397 28.79 -11.21 4.10
N PHE A 398 29.47 -10.11 4.41
CA PHE A 398 30.93 -10.05 4.41
C PHE A 398 31.45 -9.29 5.63
N LEU A 399 32.44 -9.88 6.29
CA LEU A 399 33.27 -9.21 7.29
C LEU A 399 34.54 -8.68 6.61
N THR A 400 34.76 -7.39 6.69
CA THR A 400 35.85 -6.68 6.01
C THR A 400 36.66 -5.84 7.00
N LYS A 401 37.86 -5.42 6.56
CA LYS A 401 38.56 -4.31 7.23
C LYS A 401 37.80 -3.00 6.98
N ASN A 402 37.95 -2.03 7.88
CA ASN A 402 37.30 -0.72 7.73
C ASN A 402 37.61 -0.10 6.34
N PRO A 403 36.60 0.16 5.49
CA PRO A 403 36.81 0.65 4.13
C PRO A 403 37.39 2.06 4.10
N TYR A 404 37.26 2.80 5.20
CA TYR A 404 37.82 4.13 5.35
C TYR A 404 39.25 4.11 5.91
N ARG A 405 39.93 2.96 5.94
CA ARG A 405 41.34 2.82 6.33
C ARG A 405 42.20 2.29 5.18
N PRO A 406 43.48 2.66 5.11
CA PRO A 406 44.41 2.05 4.16
C PRO A 406 44.53 0.53 4.35
N LYS A 407 44.71 -0.22 3.26
CA LYS A 407 44.71 -1.71 3.20
C LYS A 407 45.76 -2.43 4.09
N GLY A 408 46.61 -1.73 4.83
CA GLY A 408 47.63 -2.29 5.73
C GLY A 408 47.46 -1.95 7.22
N VAL A 409 46.37 -1.27 7.60
CA VAL A 409 46.08 -0.94 9.01
C VAL A 409 45.45 -2.15 9.69
N ASN A 410 45.96 -2.53 10.85
CA ASN A 410 45.36 -3.59 11.66
C ASN A 410 44.03 -3.09 12.25
N PRO A 411 43.04 -3.98 12.41
CA PRO A 411 41.80 -3.63 13.10
C PRO A 411 42.07 -3.08 14.50
N ASP A 412 41.33 -2.04 14.86
CA ASP A 412 41.33 -1.41 16.19
C ASP A 412 39.89 -1.02 16.52
N ASP A 413 39.38 -1.47 17.67
CA ASP A 413 37.95 -1.32 17.99
C ASP A 413 37.46 0.14 18.03
N GLU A 414 38.33 1.10 18.39
CA GLU A 414 37.94 2.52 18.48
C GLU A 414 38.26 3.29 17.21
N LEU A 415 39.41 3.00 16.60
CA LEU A 415 39.99 3.80 15.52
C LEU A 415 39.93 3.11 14.16
N ALA A 416 39.69 1.82 14.06
CA ALA A 416 39.61 1.08 12.79
C ALA A 416 38.81 -0.23 12.94
N PRO A 417 37.55 -0.19 13.42
CA PRO A 417 36.80 -1.40 13.69
C PRO A 417 36.54 -2.16 12.39
N LEU A 418 36.36 -3.48 12.48
CA LEU A 418 35.94 -4.27 11.32
C LEU A 418 34.57 -3.79 10.84
N HIS A 419 34.27 -4.04 9.57
CA HIS A 419 33.00 -3.67 8.94
C HIS A 419 32.23 -4.92 8.54
N VAL A 420 30.92 -4.90 8.73
CA VAL A 420 30.02 -5.97 8.32
C VAL A 420 28.97 -5.43 7.36
N TYR A 421 28.70 -6.22 6.32
CA TYR A 421 27.58 -6.04 5.40
C TYR A 421 26.74 -7.31 5.47
N MET A 422 25.44 -7.19 5.70
CA MET A 422 24.51 -8.32 5.72
C MET A 422 23.32 -8.00 4.83
N ASP A 423 23.02 -8.91 3.92
CA ASP A 423 21.93 -8.85 2.96
C ASP A 423 20.94 -9.98 3.26
N PHE A 424 19.67 -9.63 3.40
CA PHE A 424 18.62 -10.60 3.72
C PHE A 424 17.23 -10.13 3.33
N ASP A 425 16.31 -11.09 3.26
CA ASP A 425 14.89 -10.93 3.04
C ASP A 425 14.12 -11.44 4.28
N LEU A 426 13.12 -10.70 4.74
CA LEU A 426 12.41 -10.96 6.00
C LEU A 426 10.90 -11.03 5.76
N ALA A 427 10.24 -12.11 6.19
CA ALA A 427 8.79 -12.15 6.33
C ALA A 427 8.40 -11.72 7.74
N MET A 428 7.64 -10.63 7.85
CA MET A 428 7.14 -10.09 9.11
C MET A 428 5.67 -10.46 9.33
N HIS A 429 5.35 -10.83 10.57
CA HIS A 429 3.98 -11.09 11.02
C HIS A 429 3.83 -10.80 12.51
N ALA A 430 2.59 -10.68 12.97
CA ALA A 430 2.21 -10.54 14.36
C ALA A 430 1.88 -11.91 14.97
N GLU A 431 2.26 -12.11 16.24
CA GLU A 431 1.89 -13.31 17.00
C GLU A 431 0.37 -13.44 17.15
N ASN A 432 -0.33 -12.32 17.38
CA ASN A 432 -1.79 -12.28 17.36
C ASN A 432 -2.30 -12.02 15.93
N PRO A 433 -3.11 -12.91 15.33
CA PRO A 433 -3.63 -12.74 13.97
C PRO A 433 -4.40 -11.44 13.74
N ASP A 434 -5.08 -10.89 14.75
CA ASP A 434 -5.77 -9.59 14.63
C ASP A 434 -4.79 -8.44 14.36
N GLY A 435 -3.53 -8.58 14.80
CA GLY A 435 -2.44 -7.65 14.52
C GLY A 435 -1.89 -7.75 13.09
N ASN A 436 -2.17 -8.83 12.34
CA ASN A 436 -1.63 -9.02 11.00
C ASN A 436 -2.16 -8.01 9.98
N GLY A 437 -3.33 -7.40 10.22
CA GLY A 437 -3.79 -6.26 9.41
C GLY A 437 -2.89 -5.04 9.47
N SER A 438 -1.98 -4.99 10.45
CA SER A 438 -1.04 -3.88 10.60
C SER A 438 0.37 -4.19 10.09
N ILE A 439 0.89 -5.43 10.16
CA ILE A 439 2.35 -5.66 10.02
C ILE A 439 2.73 -6.81 9.05
N ASN A 440 1.76 -7.54 8.49
CA ASN A 440 2.02 -8.72 7.65
C ASN A 440 2.56 -8.38 6.24
N GLN A 441 3.86 -8.58 6.01
CA GLN A 441 4.55 -8.25 4.75
C GLN A 441 5.93 -8.92 4.61
N ASN A 442 6.50 -8.92 3.40
CA ASN A 442 7.93 -9.12 3.23
C ASN A 442 8.67 -7.77 3.24
N LEU A 443 9.87 -7.77 3.81
CA LEU A 443 10.87 -6.74 3.58
C LEU A 443 12.02 -7.35 2.78
N MET A 444 12.16 -6.91 1.54
CA MET A 444 13.10 -7.49 0.58
C MET A 444 14.36 -6.63 0.43
N HIS A 445 15.46 -7.28 0.06
CA HIS A 445 16.76 -6.74 -0.29
C HIS A 445 17.32 -5.80 0.78
N ILE A 446 17.14 -6.15 2.06
CA ILE A 446 17.67 -5.35 3.15
C ILE A 446 19.18 -5.52 3.21
N ARG A 447 19.93 -4.44 2.99
CA ARG A 447 21.35 -4.34 3.36
C ARG A 447 21.53 -3.63 4.69
N ALA A 448 21.94 -4.36 5.71
CA ALA A 448 22.31 -3.83 7.01
C ALA A 448 23.84 -3.69 7.10
N VAL A 449 24.32 -2.49 7.49
CA VAL A 449 25.75 -2.17 7.55
C VAL A 449 26.14 -1.80 8.96
N GLY A 450 27.26 -2.34 9.44
CA GLY A 450 27.69 -2.17 10.82
C GLY A 450 29.19 -2.23 11.03
N VAL A 451 29.58 -2.11 12.31
CA VAL A 451 30.96 -2.32 12.77
C VAL A 451 31.04 -3.54 13.66
N VAL A 452 32.22 -4.16 13.73
CA VAL A 452 32.47 -5.35 14.55
C VAL A 452 33.72 -5.16 15.39
N ASP A 453 33.56 -5.36 16.70
CA ASP A 453 34.65 -5.45 17.68
C ASP A 453 35.07 -6.90 17.89
N VAL A 454 36.35 -7.12 18.20
CA VAL A 454 36.88 -8.43 18.57
C VAL A 454 37.45 -8.37 19.98
N LYS A 455 36.69 -8.83 20.97
CA LYS A 455 37.08 -8.79 22.39
C LYS A 455 36.87 -10.15 23.06
N ASP A 456 37.86 -10.58 23.84
CA ASP A 456 37.81 -11.81 24.64
C ASP A 456 37.43 -13.08 23.85
N GLY A 457 37.73 -13.12 22.54
CA GLY A 457 37.40 -14.25 21.66
C GLY A 457 35.95 -14.26 21.15
N ALA A 458 35.14 -13.25 21.48
CA ALA A 458 33.80 -13.03 20.96
C ALA A 458 33.79 -11.89 19.93
N LEU A 459 32.84 -11.95 19.00
CA LEU A 459 32.57 -10.86 18.05
C LEU A 459 31.38 -10.07 18.57
N THR A 460 31.46 -8.74 18.57
CA THR A 460 30.33 -7.87 18.89
C THR A 460 30.03 -6.98 17.70
N PHE A 461 28.87 -7.20 17.09
CA PHE A 461 28.35 -6.48 15.95
C PHE A 461 27.48 -5.32 16.43
N GLU A 462 27.64 -4.16 15.81
CA GLU A 462 26.76 -3.02 15.97
C GLU A 462 26.32 -2.59 14.57
N VAL A 463 25.05 -2.80 14.25
CA VAL A 463 24.49 -2.67 12.90
C VAL A 463 23.36 -1.64 12.91
N PHE A 464 23.31 -0.81 11.87
CA PHE A 464 22.25 0.17 11.71
C PHE A 464 21.61 0.06 10.31
N ARG A 465 20.28 0.12 10.27
CA ARG A 465 19.48 0.18 9.05
C ARG A 465 18.13 0.82 9.36
N THR A 466 17.69 1.79 8.56
CA THR A 466 16.27 2.20 8.58
C THR A 466 15.46 1.20 7.76
N LEU A 467 14.42 0.62 8.36
CA LEU A 467 13.43 -0.20 7.67
C LEU A 467 12.14 0.62 7.51
N GLU A 468 11.49 0.45 6.38
CA GLU A 468 10.18 1.02 6.10
C GLU A 468 9.15 -0.11 6.10
N LEU A 469 8.11 0.02 6.91
CA LEU A 469 7.07 -0.97 7.10
C LEU A 469 5.75 -0.41 6.59
N ASP A 470 5.04 -1.17 5.76
CA ASP A 470 3.64 -0.88 5.47
C ASP A 470 2.79 -1.14 6.70
N LEU A 471 1.85 -0.25 6.98
CA LEU A 471 0.87 -0.39 8.04
C LEU A 471 -0.55 -0.38 7.48
N PHE A 472 -1.49 -0.97 8.23
CA PHE A 472 -2.93 -0.94 7.92
C PHE A 472 -3.27 -1.39 6.49
N SER A 473 -2.71 -2.53 6.09
CA SER A 473 -2.81 -3.05 4.71
C SER A 473 -2.30 -2.08 3.62
N GLY A 474 -1.18 -1.38 3.89
CA GLY A 474 -0.53 -0.50 2.91
C GLY A 474 -1.17 0.89 2.80
N ALA A 475 -2.02 1.27 3.75
CA ALA A 475 -2.66 2.59 3.78
C ALA A 475 -1.71 3.70 4.27
N THR A 476 -0.59 3.33 4.91
CA THR A 476 0.48 4.25 5.31
C THR A 476 1.78 3.46 5.52
N THR A 477 2.89 4.16 5.67
CA THR A 477 4.22 3.59 5.92
C THR A 477 4.87 4.18 7.15
N VAL A 478 5.60 3.37 7.94
CA VAL A 478 6.45 3.82 9.04
C VAL A 478 7.92 3.55 8.74
N SER A 479 8.77 4.53 9.00
CA SER A 479 10.21 4.32 9.05
C SER A 479 10.66 4.06 10.49
N ALA A 480 11.47 3.03 10.66
CA ALA A 480 11.99 2.59 11.94
C ALA A 480 13.50 2.40 11.84
N ASP A 481 14.25 3.05 12.72
CA ASP A 481 15.70 2.94 12.76
C ASP A 481 16.11 1.71 13.57
N PHE A 482 16.56 0.65 12.89
CA PHE A 482 17.03 -0.58 13.52
C PHE A 482 18.52 -0.46 13.88
N ALA A 483 18.78 -0.24 15.16
CA ALA A 483 20.08 -0.30 15.81
C ALA A 483 20.28 -1.60 16.60
N LEU A 484 20.94 -2.59 16.00
CA LEU A 484 21.14 -3.92 16.59
C LEU A 484 22.53 -4.06 17.19
N GLY A 485 22.58 -4.42 18.47
CA GLY A 485 23.79 -4.87 19.16
C GLY A 485 23.74 -6.39 19.30
N ILE A 486 24.66 -7.10 18.65
CA ILE A 486 24.67 -8.57 18.62
C ILE A 486 26.03 -9.06 19.09
N ARG A 487 26.04 -9.96 20.07
CA ARG A 487 27.24 -10.70 20.45
C ARG A 487 27.22 -12.08 19.84
N ALA A 488 28.36 -12.53 19.34
CA ALA A 488 28.56 -13.89 18.87
C ALA A 488 29.49 -14.66 19.82
N ASP A 489 29.01 -15.79 20.32
CA ASP A 489 29.72 -16.69 21.22
C ASP A 489 29.22 -18.12 21.02
N VAL A 490 30.13 -19.06 20.74
CA VAL A 490 29.79 -20.46 20.44
C VAL A 490 29.13 -21.19 21.61
N ASP A 491 29.25 -20.67 22.83
CA ASP A 491 28.73 -21.27 24.06
C ASP A 491 27.31 -20.82 24.41
N PHE A 492 26.67 -19.97 23.60
CA PHE A 492 25.30 -19.53 23.88
C PHE A 492 24.29 -20.70 23.83
N PRO A 493 23.28 -20.70 24.73
CA PRO A 493 22.15 -21.62 24.62
C PRO A 493 21.43 -21.41 23.29
N PHE A 494 21.14 -22.53 22.61
CA PHE A 494 20.45 -22.53 21.33
C PHE A 494 19.30 -23.52 21.36
N ASP A 495 18.08 -23.00 21.21
CA ASP A 495 16.85 -23.78 21.11
C ASP A 495 16.54 -23.99 19.63
N LYS A 496 16.27 -25.24 19.26
CA LYS A 496 15.93 -25.66 17.89
C LYS A 496 14.48 -26.12 17.78
N SER A 497 13.72 -26.11 18.87
CA SER A 497 12.34 -26.57 18.87
C SER A 497 11.42 -25.56 18.21
N ASN A 498 10.43 -26.08 17.48
CA ASN A 498 9.28 -25.31 17.04
C ASN A 498 8.04 -25.83 17.77
N ALA A 499 7.47 -24.99 18.63
CA ALA A 499 6.33 -25.40 19.47
C ALA A 499 4.99 -25.03 18.86
N ASP A 500 4.97 -24.11 17.90
CA ASP A 500 3.76 -23.56 17.32
C ASP A 500 3.38 -24.37 16.08
N PRO A 501 2.15 -24.91 16.01
CA PRO A 501 1.70 -25.58 14.80
C PRO A 501 1.28 -24.53 13.76
N LEU A 502 1.54 -24.82 12.49
CA LEU A 502 1.05 -24.01 11.38
C LEU A 502 -0.48 -24.16 11.26
N ILE A 503 -1.21 -23.05 11.27
CA ILE A 503 -2.67 -23.00 11.13
C ILE A 503 -3.11 -21.89 10.17
N VAL A 504 -4.27 -22.07 9.53
CA VAL A 504 -4.90 -21.01 8.71
C VAL A 504 -5.70 -20.07 9.60
N THR A 505 -5.31 -18.80 9.66
CA THR A 505 -5.92 -17.78 10.52
C THR A 505 -6.94 -16.92 9.77
N GLY A 506 -6.84 -16.82 8.44
CA GLY A 506 -7.77 -16.06 7.62
C GLY A 506 -7.75 -16.47 6.15
N ALA A 507 -8.83 -16.15 5.43
CA ALA A 507 -8.93 -16.34 3.99
C ALA A 507 -9.69 -15.18 3.32
N LEU A 508 -9.35 -14.91 2.07
CA LEU A 508 -10.08 -14.03 1.16
C LEU A 508 -10.09 -14.68 -0.24
N PRO A 509 -11.25 -15.03 -0.82
CA PRO A 509 -12.58 -15.05 -0.21
C PRO A 509 -12.64 -15.92 1.05
N VAL A 510 -13.68 -15.72 1.86
CA VAL A 510 -13.96 -16.63 3.00
C VAL A 510 -14.60 -17.92 2.48
N ASP A 511 -14.52 -19.00 3.25
CA ASP A 511 -15.13 -20.26 2.82
C ASP A 511 -16.66 -20.12 2.71
N GLY A 512 -17.21 -20.59 1.60
CA GLY A 512 -18.61 -20.42 1.21
C GLY A 512 -18.98 -19.03 0.70
N GLU A 513 -18.01 -18.15 0.38
CA GLU A 513 -18.28 -16.83 -0.20
C GLU A 513 -19.11 -16.96 -1.48
N PRO A 514 -20.30 -16.34 -1.56
CA PRO A 514 -21.18 -16.53 -2.71
C PRO A 514 -20.95 -15.55 -3.87
N ALA A 515 -20.21 -14.45 -3.66
CA ALA A 515 -20.01 -13.41 -4.66
C ALA A 515 -18.57 -12.87 -4.65
N ALA A 516 -17.60 -13.77 -4.80
CA ALA A 516 -16.19 -13.39 -4.91
C ALA A 516 -15.92 -12.62 -6.22
N ASP A 517 -14.99 -11.66 -6.16
CA ASP A 517 -14.51 -10.94 -7.33
C ASP A 517 -13.75 -11.91 -8.26
N PRO A 518 -14.19 -12.09 -9.52
CA PRO A 518 -13.56 -13.04 -10.43
C PRO A 518 -12.12 -12.68 -10.84
N ALA A 519 -11.73 -11.42 -10.72
CA ALA A 519 -10.42 -10.94 -11.16
C ALA A 519 -9.43 -10.70 -10.01
N ASP A 520 -9.82 -10.89 -8.75
CA ASP A 520 -8.95 -10.64 -7.60
C ASP A 520 -8.12 -11.88 -7.22
N ASN A 521 -7.08 -11.66 -6.42
CA ASN A 521 -6.28 -12.72 -5.83
C ASN A 521 -7.05 -13.48 -4.75
N ILE A 522 -6.76 -14.78 -4.62
CA ILE A 522 -7.15 -15.58 -3.45
C ILE A 522 -6.01 -15.52 -2.44
N ILE A 523 -6.30 -15.24 -1.18
CA ILE A 523 -5.32 -14.96 -0.13
C ILE A 523 -5.61 -15.86 1.06
N ILE A 524 -4.60 -16.59 1.51
CA ILE A 524 -4.67 -17.49 2.66
C ILE A 524 -3.63 -17.03 3.68
N THR A 525 -4.09 -16.60 4.85
CA THR A 525 -3.23 -16.09 5.92
C THR A 525 -2.98 -17.18 6.94
N PHE A 526 -1.72 -17.38 7.30
CA PHE A 526 -1.27 -18.31 8.33
C PHE A 526 -0.79 -17.54 9.56
N ASN A 527 -0.60 -18.25 10.67
CA ASN A 527 0.02 -17.70 11.88
C ASN A 527 1.52 -17.44 11.72
N GLU A 528 2.17 -18.05 10.73
CA GLU A 528 3.60 -17.90 10.45
C GLU A 528 3.91 -18.09 8.94
N PRO A 529 5.09 -17.67 8.45
CA PRO A 529 5.47 -17.81 7.05
C PRO A 529 5.54 -19.27 6.60
N VAL A 530 4.95 -19.53 5.43
CA VAL A 530 4.91 -20.87 4.80
C VAL A 530 6.16 -21.10 3.95
N ASP A 531 6.72 -22.31 4.00
CA ASP A 531 7.82 -22.70 3.11
C ASP A 531 7.30 -22.85 1.67
N VAL A 532 7.82 -22.01 0.79
CA VAL A 532 7.52 -21.98 -0.65
C VAL A 532 7.77 -23.33 -1.35
N ASN A 533 8.64 -24.18 -0.81
CA ASN A 533 8.87 -25.54 -1.31
C ASN A 533 7.63 -26.43 -1.28
N THR A 534 6.71 -26.13 -0.38
CA THR A 534 5.52 -26.95 -0.12
C THR A 534 4.28 -26.49 -0.88
N LEU A 535 4.35 -25.31 -1.50
CA LEU A 535 3.27 -24.70 -2.27
C LEU A 535 2.92 -25.34 -3.63
N PRO A 536 3.78 -26.13 -4.31
CA PRO A 536 3.39 -26.78 -5.57
C PRO A 536 2.16 -27.69 -5.50
N GLY A 537 1.71 -28.06 -4.30
CA GLY A 537 0.47 -28.82 -4.08
C GLY A 537 -0.82 -28.00 -4.09
N VAL A 538 -0.72 -26.67 -4.07
CA VAL A 538 -1.88 -25.77 -4.10
C VAL A 538 -2.53 -25.82 -5.48
N THR A 539 -3.84 -26.04 -5.53
CA THR A 539 -4.59 -26.15 -6.80
C THR A 539 -5.91 -25.40 -6.71
N LEU A 540 -6.33 -24.80 -7.83
CA LEU A 540 -7.63 -24.15 -7.99
C LEU A 540 -8.43 -24.88 -9.06
N THR A 541 -9.63 -25.33 -8.71
CA THR A 541 -10.52 -26.08 -9.61
C THR A 541 -11.81 -25.30 -9.85
N ASN A 542 -12.21 -25.15 -11.11
CA ASN A 542 -13.57 -24.72 -11.47
C ASN A 542 -14.50 -25.94 -11.35
N LEU A 543 -15.33 -25.98 -10.31
CA LEU A 543 -16.24 -27.08 -10.03
C LEU A 543 -17.40 -27.13 -11.03
N THR A 544 -17.83 -25.98 -11.56
CA THR A 544 -18.91 -25.89 -12.55
C THR A 544 -18.48 -26.50 -13.90
N ALA A 545 -17.26 -26.21 -14.34
CA ALA A 545 -16.69 -26.73 -15.59
C ALA A 545 -16.00 -28.10 -15.42
N GLY A 546 -15.57 -28.43 -14.21
CA GLY A 546 -14.80 -29.64 -13.91
C GLY A 546 -13.36 -29.59 -14.42
N THR A 547 -12.74 -28.41 -14.42
CA THR A 547 -11.39 -28.16 -14.97
C THR A 547 -10.51 -27.39 -13.99
N ASP A 548 -9.21 -27.65 -14.02
CA ASP A 548 -8.22 -26.89 -13.25
C ASP A 548 -8.03 -25.49 -13.82
N VAL A 549 -7.79 -24.51 -12.95
CA VAL A 549 -7.50 -23.12 -13.31
C VAL A 549 -5.98 -22.91 -13.22
N PRO A 550 -5.32 -22.39 -14.27
CA PRO A 550 -3.93 -21.99 -14.19
C PRO A 550 -3.73 -20.89 -13.15
N ILE A 551 -2.81 -21.12 -12.21
CA ILE A 551 -2.51 -20.21 -11.10
C ILE A 551 -1.01 -19.99 -10.94
N GLN A 552 -0.65 -18.83 -10.42
CA GLN A 552 0.65 -18.54 -9.81
C GLN A 552 0.48 -18.46 -8.30
N VAL A 553 1.41 -19.05 -7.55
CA VAL A 553 1.37 -19.06 -6.08
C VAL A 553 2.63 -18.38 -5.55
N ARG A 554 2.45 -17.42 -4.63
CA ARG A 554 3.54 -16.64 -4.02
C ARG A 554 3.34 -16.52 -2.51
N SER A 555 4.44 -16.38 -1.77
CA SER A 555 4.42 -16.16 -0.32
C SER A 555 4.78 -14.70 0.01
N THR A 556 4.06 -14.09 0.94
CA THR A 556 4.29 -12.73 1.44
C THR A 556 3.96 -12.63 2.92
N GLY A 557 4.96 -12.35 3.75
CA GLY A 557 4.81 -12.36 5.20
C GLY A 557 4.34 -13.75 5.66
N SER A 558 3.21 -13.81 6.36
CA SER A 558 2.54 -15.09 6.71
C SER A 558 1.40 -15.48 5.75
N ALA A 559 1.24 -14.78 4.63
CA ALA A 559 0.17 -15.04 3.67
C ALA A 559 0.67 -15.74 2.40
N VAL A 560 -0.16 -16.61 1.84
CA VAL A 560 -0.01 -17.19 0.51
C VAL A 560 -1.01 -16.51 -0.43
N VAL A 561 -0.50 -15.95 -1.53
CA VAL A 561 -1.29 -15.28 -2.57
C VAL A 561 -1.36 -16.20 -3.78
N VAL A 562 -2.57 -16.57 -4.17
CA VAL A 562 -2.88 -17.39 -5.33
C VAL A 562 -3.52 -16.48 -6.38
N THR A 563 -2.80 -16.28 -7.47
CA THR A 563 -3.21 -15.41 -8.59
C THR A 563 -3.65 -16.28 -9.76
N PRO A 564 -4.95 -16.31 -10.12
CA PRO A 564 -5.39 -16.87 -11.39
C PRO A 564 -4.71 -16.14 -12.56
N LEU A 565 -4.20 -16.89 -13.55
CA LEU A 565 -3.55 -16.30 -14.72
C LEU A 565 -4.55 -15.73 -15.75
N SER A 566 -5.84 -15.93 -15.51
CA SER A 566 -6.94 -15.31 -16.24
C SER A 566 -8.11 -15.10 -15.27
N PRO A 567 -8.99 -14.12 -15.49
CA PRO A 567 -10.16 -13.93 -14.65
C PRO A 567 -10.96 -15.23 -14.54
N MET A 568 -11.39 -15.54 -13.32
CA MET A 568 -12.23 -16.68 -13.06
C MET A 568 -13.57 -16.54 -13.81
N ALA A 569 -14.13 -17.66 -14.25
CA ALA A 569 -15.41 -17.68 -14.96
C ALA A 569 -16.53 -17.12 -14.04
N LEU A 570 -17.33 -16.19 -14.57
CA LEU A 570 -18.41 -15.53 -13.84
C LEU A 570 -19.50 -16.52 -13.39
N GLY A 571 -20.05 -16.32 -12.19
CA GLY A 571 -21.19 -17.09 -11.67
C GLY A 571 -20.89 -18.58 -11.48
N ALA A 572 -19.61 -18.94 -11.39
CA ALA A 572 -19.16 -20.32 -11.29
C ALA A 572 -18.61 -20.64 -9.89
N ASP A 573 -18.69 -21.92 -9.53
CA ASP A 573 -18.21 -22.46 -8.27
C ASP A 573 -16.74 -22.89 -8.41
N PHE A 574 -15.93 -22.53 -7.42
CA PHE A 574 -14.51 -22.82 -7.36
C PHE A 574 -14.13 -23.48 -6.05
N GLN A 575 -13.04 -24.25 -6.13
CA GLN A 575 -12.42 -24.91 -4.99
C GLN A 575 -10.92 -24.67 -5.02
N LEU A 576 -10.39 -24.00 -3.99
CA LEU A 576 -8.96 -23.98 -3.71
C LEU A 576 -8.63 -25.12 -2.74
N ASN A 577 -7.65 -25.95 -3.08
CA ASN A 577 -7.12 -26.99 -2.21
C ASN A 577 -5.67 -26.66 -1.86
N LEU A 578 -5.37 -26.54 -0.57
CA LEU A 578 -4.03 -26.23 -0.07
C LEU A 578 -3.02 -27.37 -0.24
N GLY A 579 -3.51 -28.62 -0.34
CA GLY A 579 -2.67 -29.81 -0.35
C GLY A 579 -2.21 -30.23 1.06
N ALA A 580 -1.70 -31.46 1.16
CA ALA A 580 -1.37 -32.09 2.45
C ALA A 580 0.08 -31.88 2.90
N SER A 581 0.88 -31.13 2.13
CA SER A 581 2.33 -31.02 2.32
C SER A 581 2.79 -29.66 2.84
N ILE A 582 1.88 -28.73 3.10
CA ILE A 582 2.23 -27.39 3.57
C ILE A 582 2.92 -27.48 4.94
N THR A 583 4.05 -26.81 5.06
CA THR A 583 4.78 -26.60 6.32
C THR A 583 5.16 -25.13 6.48
N ASP A 584 5.47 -24.73 7.72
CA ASP A 584 6.09 -23.44 7.98
C ASP A 584 7.54 -23.38 7.45
N MET A 585 8.15 -22.21 7.61
CA MET A 585 9.54 -21.91 7.28
C MET A 585 10.56 -22.33 8.37
N GLY A 586 10.16 -23.04 9.41
CA GLY A 586 11.04 -23.38 10.53
C GLY A 586 12.26 -24.21 10.10
N LEU A 587 13.47 -23.67 10.27
CA LEU A 587 14.71 -24.31 9.76
C LEU A 587 14.96 -25.72 10.34
N TYR A 588 14.75 -25.92 11.64
CA TYR A 588 15.18 -27.15 12.33
C TYR A 588 14.06 -28.18 12.50
N GLU A 589 12.87 -27.72 12.87
CA GLU A 589 11.67 -28.54 13.08
C GLU A 589 10.48 -27.84 12.40
N PRO A 590 10.33 -27.96 11.06
CA PRO A 590 9.19 -27.36 10.39
C PRO A 590 7.86 -27.98 10.86
N SER A 591 6.87 -27.17 11.21
CA SER A 591 5.55 -27.65 11.61
C SER A 591 4.66 -27.86 10.37
N PRO A 592 3.99 -29.03 10.23
CA PRO A 592 3.01 -29.22 9.19
C PRO A 592 1.71 -28.47 9.47
N LEU A 593 0.97 -28.16 8.40
CA LEU A 593 -0.38 -27.59 8.53
C LEU A 593 -1.27 -28.48 9.40
N MET A 594 -1.78 -27.88 10.48
CA MET A 594 -2.73 -28.49 11.38
C MET A 594 -4.12 -27.95 11.10
N LEU A 595 -5.01 -28.84 10.67
CA LEU A 595 -6.40 -28.50 10.41
C LEU A 595 -7.24 -28.55 11.68
N SER A 596 -8.11 -27.55 11.86
CA SER A 596 -9.01 -27.40 13.00
C SER A 596 -10.37 -26.89 12.55
N PRO A 597 -11.49 -27.30 13.16
CA PRO A 597 -12.82 -26.75 12.84
C PRO A 597 -12.93 -25.22 12.97
N ASP A 598 -12.05 -24.62 13.76
CA ASP A 598 -12.01 -23.17 14.00
C ASP A 598 -11.06 -22.42 13.02
N ASP A 599 -10.38 -23.13 12.11
CA ASP A 599 -9.54 -22.50 11.09
C ASP A 599 -10.39 -21.92 9.94
N ALA A 600 -9.79 -21.06 9.12
CA ALA A 600 -10.52 -20.37 8.04
C ALA A 600 -10.99 -21.31 6.89
N THR A 601 -10.53 -22.57 6.88
CA THR A 601 -10.96 -23.64 5.95
C THR A 601 -11.93 -24.63 6.62
N GLN A 602 -12.42 -24.33 7.82
CA GLN A 602 -13.32 -25.19 8.59
C GLN A 602 -12.77 -26.62 8.83
N GLY A 603 -11.44 -26.77 8.81
CA GLY A 603 -10.74 -28.00 9.19
C GLY A 603 -10.53 -29.04 8.10
N ASP A 604 -10.71 -28.71 6.81
CA ASP A 604 -10.44 -29.63 5.71
C ASP A 604 -9.35 -29.16 4.72
N GLY A 605 -8.83 -27.93 4.88
CA GLY A 605 -7.80 -27.36 4.01
C GLY A 605 -8.33 -27.00 2.61
N ILE A 606 -9.65 -26.88 2.47
CA ILE A 606 -10.36 -26.54 1.25
C ILE A 606 -11.09 -25.22 1.45
N LEU A 607 -11.04 -24.37 0.43
CA LEU A 607 -11.83 -23.14 0.35
C LEU A 607 -12.76 -23.25 -0.85
N ASN A 608 -14.07 -23.26 -0.62
CA ASN A 608 -15.09 -23.23 -1.66
C ASN A 608 -15.68 -21.84 -1.75
N PHE A 609 -15.92 -21.35 -2.96
CA PHE A 609 -16.57 -20.05 -3.17
C PHE A 609 -17.22 -20.00 -4.55
N THR A 610 -18.15 -19.08 -4.72
CA THR A 610 -18.82 -18.77 -5.98
C THR A 610 -18.43 -17.36 -6.40
N THR A 611 -18.15 -17.19 -7.68
CA THR A 611 -17.82 -15.89 -8.27
C THR A 611 -19.08 -15.15 -8.71
N SER A 612 -19.03 -13.81 -8.75
CA SER A 612 -20.14 -12.98 -9.22
C SER A 612 -20.53 -13.29 -10.68
N SER A 613 -21.83 -13.34 -11.00
CA SER A 613 -22.35 -13.69 -12.34
C SER A 613 -22.38 -12.52 -13.33
N TYR A 614 -22.55 -11.29 -12.82
CA TYR A 614 -22.81 -10.05 -13.57
C TYR A 614 -23.96 -10.16 -14.61
N GLN A 615 -24.83 -11.16 -14.52
CA GLN A 615 -25.94 -11.34 -15.46
C GLN A 615 -27.15 -10.51 -15.03
N ALA A 616 -27.69 -9.70 -15.95
CA ALA A 616 -28.92 -8.97 -15.72
C ALA A 616 -30.16 -9.80 -16.12
N THR A 617 -31.19 -9.79 -15.26
CA THR A 617 -32.44 -10.54 -15.40
C THR A 617 -33.69 -9.66 -15.44
N ALA A 618 -33.68 -8.52 -14.73
CA ALA A 618 -34.84 -7.62 -14.62
C ALA A 618 -34.84 -6.49 -15.67
N LYS A 619 -33.68 -5.90 -15.97
CA LYS A 619 -33.49 -4.73 -16.86
C LYS A 619 -32.15 -4.84 -17.61
N PRO A 620 -31.97 -4.15 -18.75
CA PRO A 620 -30.76 -4.27 -19.60
C PRO A 620 -29.49 -3.69 -18.95
N ASN A 621 -28.34 -4.06 -19.53
CA ASN A 621 -27.01 -3.65 -19.05
C ASN A 621 -26.86 -2.11 -19.02
N ALA A 622 -26.27 -1.59 -17.94
CA ALA A 622 -26.05 -0.16 -17.71
C ALA A 622 -24.61 0.28 -18.00
N ALA A 623 -24.42 1.56 -18.30
CA ALA A 623 -23.11 2.18 -18.36
C ALA A 623 -22.45 2.21 -16.96
N PRO A 624 -21.11 2.05 -16.86
CA PRO A 624 -20.42 2.18 -15.58
C PRO A 624 -20.49 3.61 -15.05
N VAL A 625 -20.50 3.74 -13.73
CA VAL A 625 -20.47 5.03 -13.00
C VAL A 625 -19.25 5.05 -12.09
N LEU A 626 -18.63 6.22 -11.97
CA LEU A 626 -17.55 6.46 -11.04
C LEU A 626 -18.13 6.79 -9.65
N ILE A 627 -18.05 5.83 -8.73
CA ILE A 627 -18.64 5.93 -7.37
C ILE A 627 -17.64 6.37 -6.31
N GLY A 628 -16.35 6.40 -6.67
CA GLY A 628 -15.23 6.79 -5.82
C GLY A 628 -14.20 7.58 -6.63
N MET A 629 -13.82 8.80 -6.23
CA MET A 629 -12.70 9.51 -6.87
C MET A 629 -11.94 10.43 -5.93
N TYR A 630 -10.66 10.14 -5.71
CA TYR A 630 -9.75 11.06 -5.03
C TYR A 630 -8.69 11.63 -5.98
N PRO A 631 -8.43 12.95 -5.95
CA PRO A 631 -9.29 14.01 -5.41
C PRO A 631 -10.46 14.29 -6.35
N GLY A 632 -11.62 14.69 -5.82
CA GLY A 632 -12.75 15.14 -6.65
C GLY A 632 -14.07 14.46 -6.35
N ILE A 633 -14.95 14.39 -7.35
CA ILE A 633 -16.23 13.68 -7.31
C ILE A 633 -16.57 13.12 -8.70
N GLY A 634 -17.13 11.91 -8.78
CA GLY A 634 -17.30 11.16 -10.03
C GLY A 634 -18.37 11.65 -11.01
N CYS A 635 -18.64 12.95 -11.06
CA CYS A 635 -19.57 13.58 -12.00
C CYS A 635 -18.91 14.75 -12.73
N ALA A 636 -19.39 15.06 -13.94
CA ALA A 636 -19.00 16.27 -14.63
C ALA A 636 -19.55 17.50 -13.87
N LEU A 637 -18.74 18.55 -13.77
CA LEU A 637 -19.10 19.76 -13.02
C LEU A 637 -19.65 20.85 -13.93
N VAL A 638 -20.68 21.53 -13.45
CA VAL A 638 -21.25 22.75 -14.02
C VAL A 638 -21.15 23.88 -12.99
N ASP A 639 -21.39 25.11 -13.44
CA ASP A 639 -21.35 26.30 -12.56
C ASP A 639 -19.99 26.50 -11.89
N ILE A 640 -18.95 26.14 -12.65
CA ILE A 640 -17.54 26.36 -12.33
C ILE A 640 -17.27 27.88 -12.35
N ASP A 641 -16.37 28.35 -11.49
CA ASP A 641 -15.95 29.75 -11.37
C ASP A 641 -17.09 30.75 -11.02
N LEU A 642 -18.24 30.27 -10.51
CA LEU A 642 -19.32 31.15 -10.05
C LEU A 642 -19.03 31.82 -8.70
N GLU A 643 -18.39 31.08 -7.78
CA GLU A 643 -17.98 31.55 -6.46
C GLU A 643 -16.48 31.27 -6.28
N GLU A 644 -15.74 32.22 -5.68
CA GLU A 644 -14.31 32.04 -5.39
C GLU A 644 -14.11 30.91 -4.36
N GLY A 645 -13.18 29.99 -4.64
CA GLY A 645 -12.92 28.82 -3.79
C GLY A 645 -13.92 27.67 -3.93
N LYS A 646 -14.72 27.66 -5.01
CA LYS A 646 -15.68 26.61 -5.33
C LYS A 646 -15.41 25.97 -6.70
N SER A 647 -15.52 24.64 -6.75
CA SER A 647 -15.30 23.82 -7.96
C SER A 647 -16.56 23.65 -8.82
N GLY A 648 -17.75 23.97 -8.32
CA GLY A 648 -19.03 23.82 -9.04
C GLY A 648 -19.96 22.77 -8.41
N ARG A 649 -20.96 22.30 -9.17
CA ARG A 649 -21.89 21.20 -8.78
C ARG A 649 -21.97 20.15 -9.88
N CYS A 650 -22.45 18.95 -9.57
CA CYS A 650 -22.69 17.94 -10.60
C CYS A 650 -23.66 18.44 -11.68
N ALA A 651 -23.36 18.14 -12.94
CA ALA A 651 -24.31 18.22 -14.05
C ALA A 651 -25.58 17.46 -13.68
N GLY A 652 -26.74 17.98 -14.10
CA GLY A 652 -28.04 17.46 -13.68
C GLY A 652 -28.48 17.82 -12.25
N GLY A 653 -27.66 18.50 -11.44
CA GLY A 653 -28.07 19.06 -10.14
C GLY A 653 -28.84 20.38 -10.25
N ILE A 654 -29.67 20.70 -9.26
CA ILE A 654 -30.53 21.90 -9.29
C ILE A 654 -29.71 23.19 -9.12
N GLY A 655 -29.82 24.10 -10.09
CA GLY A 655 -29.19 25.42 -10.02
C GLY A 655 -30.04 26.49 -9.34
N ALA A 656 -29.43 27.63 -9.00
CA ALA A 656 -30.11 28.75 -8.35
C ALA A 656 -31.28 29.32 -9.17
N ASP A 657 -31.14 29.40 -10.49
CA ASP A 657 -32.20 29.90 -11.38
C ASP A 657 -33.39 28.93 -11.48
N GLU A 658 -33.12 27.62 -11.48
CA GLU A 658 -34.15 26.57 -11.52
C GLU A 658 -34.93 26.55 -10.20
N ALA A 659 -34.24 26.54 -9.06
CA ALA A 659 -34.86 26.62 -7.75
C ALA A 659 -35.66 27.93 -7.53
N ALA A 660 -35.24 29.04 -8.14
CA ALA A 660 -36.00 30.29 -8.09
C ALA A 660 -37.30 30.27 -8.92
N SER A 661 -37.45 29.29 -9.82
CA SER A 661 -38.60 29.16 -10.73
C SER A 661 -39.66 28.17 -10.24
N ASP A 662 -39.31 27.29 -9.31
CA ASP A 662 -40.19 26.27 -8.72
C ASP A 662 -39.86 26.10 -7.22
N ASP A 663 -40.80 26.52 -6.37
CA ASP A 663 -40.66 26.49 -4.91
C ASP A 663 -40.58 25.06 -4.32
N THR A 664 -40.71 24.02 -5.13
CA THR A 664 -40.51 22.62 -4.71
C THR A 664 -39.05 22.15 -4.77
N TYR A 665 -38.17 22.95 -5.38
CA TYR A 665 -36.74 22.65 -5.47
C TYR A 665 -35.91 23.56 -4.57
N GLU A 666 -34.81 23.01 -4.07
CA GLU A 666 -33.75 23.78 -3.41
C GLU A 666 -32.46 23.68 -4.25
N PRO A 667 -31.65 24.75 -4.31
CA PRO A 667 -30.42 24.72 -5.09
C PRO A 667 -29.36 23.83 -4.43
N ASP A 668 -28.61 23.12 -5.26
CA ASP A 668 -27.43 22.38 -4.85
C ASP A 668 -26.35 23.35 -4.38
N TYR A 669 -25.62 22.96 -3.33
CA TYR A 669 -24.44 23.70 -2.89
C TYR A 669 -23.23 23.35 -3.76
N LEU A 670 -22.41 24.36 -4.03
CA LEU A 670 -21.17 24.16 -4.78
C LEU A 670 -20.11 23.50 -3.90
N TYR A 671 -19.42 22.50 -4.44
CA TYR A 671 -18.27 21.86 -3.81
C TYR A 671 -17.12 22.86 -3.64
N SER A 672 -16.37 22.74 -2.55
CA SER A 672 -15.13 23.50 -2.35
C SER A 672 -14.04 23.07 -3.35
N ASP A 673 -13.02 23.91 -3.51
CA ASP A 673 -11.82 23.56 -4.29
C ASP A 673 -11.22 22.24 -3.78
N PHE A 674 -10.89 21.34 -4.73
CA PHE A 674 -10.32 20.03 -4.41
C PHE A 674 -8.82 20.12 -4.12
N LEU A 675 -8.38 19.34 -3.13
CA LEU A 675 -7.00 19.32 -2.65
C LEU A 675 -6.37 17.97 -2.95
N TYR A 676 -5.13 17.99 -3.44
CA TYR A 676 -4.37 16.79 -3.79
C TYR A 676 -3.14 16.67 -2.88
N ASP A 677 -3.20 15.77 -1.91
CA ASP A 677 -2.06 15.41 -1.07
C ASP A 677 -1.07 14.58 -1.90
N VAL A 678 0.14 15.11 -2.11
CA VAL A 678 1.16 14.48 -2.98
C VAL A 678 1.64 13.12 -2.49
N SER A 679 1.33 12.72 -1.26
CA SER A 679 1.62 11.39 -0.73
C SER A 679 0.61 10.30 -1.15
N ARG A 680 -0.51 10.69 -1.77
CA ARG A 680 -1.63 9.79 -2.11
C ARG A 680 -1.74 9.58 -3.62
N PRO A 681 -2.13 8.38 -4.08
CA PRO A 681 -2.46 8.18 -5.48
C PRO A 681 -3.73 8.96 -5.85
N ILE A 682 -3.83 9.38 -7.11
CA ILE A 682 -5.14 9.71 -7.68
C ILE A 682 -5.87 8.37 -7.84
N GLU A 683 -7.07 8.22 -7.28
CA GLU A 683 -7.75 6.92 -7.24
C GLU A 683 -9.18 7.01 -7.75
N LEU A 684 -9.57 6.05 -8.60
CA LEU A 684 -10.90 5.93 -9.23
C LEU A 684 -11.51 4.58 -8.85
N THR A 685 -12.78 4.53 -8.45
CA THR A 685 -13.54 3.29 -8.16
C THR A 685 -14.86 3.26 -8.93
N PHE A 686 -15.15 2.11 -9.55
CA PHE A 686 -16.33 1.91 -10.40
C PHE A 686 -17.37 1.01 -9.73
N ASN A 687 -18.65 1.19 -10.09
CA ASN A 687 -19.75 0.35 -9.59
C ASN A 687 -19.83 -1.02 -10.25
N GLN A 688 -19.13 -1.23 -11.37
CA GLN A 688 -19.11 -2.48 -12.11
C GLN A 688 -17.76 -2.69 -12.81
N PRO A 689 -17.41 -3.92 -13.23
CA PRO A 689 -16.12 -4.21 -13.85
C PRO A 689 -15.87 -3.48 -15.18
N MET A 690 -14.67 -2.91 -15.30
CA MET A 690 -14.15 -2.17 -16.44
C MET A 690 -13.29 -3.04 -17.36
N ASP A 691 -13.26 -2.69 -18.65
CA ASP A 691 -12.28 -3.22 -19.60
C ASP A 691 -10.94 -2.49 -19.42
N LEU A 692 -9.94 -3.22 -18.92
CA LEU A 692 -8.61 -2.68 -18.64
C LEU A 692 -7.90 -2.14 -19.89
N ALA A 693 -8.24 -2.62 -21.09
CA ALA A 693 -7.66 -2.14 -22.34
C ALA A 693 -8.13 -0.71 -22.70
N THR A 694 -9.21 -0.23 -22.07
CA THR A 694 -9.70 1.14 -22.24
C THR A 694 -9.18 2.11 -21.17
N ILE A 695 -8.52 1.58 -20.14
CA ILE A 695 -7.90 2.34 -19.06
C ILE A 695 -6.46 2.65 -19.45
N GLU A 696 -6.29 3.78 -20.13
CA GLU A 696 -4.98 4.26 -20.61
C GLU A 696 -4.78 5.75 -20.26
N PRO A 697 -3.55 6.15 -19.87
CA PRO A 697 -3.22 7.55 -19.62
C PRO A 697 -3.08 8.33 -20.93
N GLY A 698 -3.25 9.64 -20.83
CA GLY A 698 -3.52 10.51 -21.97
C GLY A 698 -2.76 11.82 -21.99
N ALA A 699 -2.74 12.47 -23.16
CA ALA A 699 -2.27 13.84 -23.30
C ALA A 699 -3.43 14.82 -23.13
N ILE A 700 -3.25 15.85 -22.28
CA ILE A 700 -4.25 16.89 -22.11
C ILE A 700 -4.26 17.84 -23.29
N SER A 701 -5.45 18.24 -23.75
CA SER A 701 -5.62 19.28 -24.76
C SER A 701 -5.15 20.65 -24.25
N ALA A 702 -4.72 21.53 -25.16
CA ALA A 702 -4.18 22.84 -24.80
C ALA A 702 -5.17 23.75 -24.03
N ASP A 703 -6.49 23.54 -24.22
CA ASP A 703 -7.55 24.24 -23.48
C ASP A 703 -7.97 23.53 -22.18
N GLY A 704 -7.45 22.32 -21.93
CA GLY A 704 -7.70 21.55 -20.73
C GLY A 704 -9.13 21.03 -20.61
N SER A 705 -9.84 20.87 -21.73
CA SER A 705 -11.25 20.42 -21.75
C SER A 705 -11.41 18.91 -21.96
N GLN A 706 -10.38 18.25 -22.49
CA GLN A 706 -10.38 16.83 -22.85
C GLN A 706 -8.96 16.24 -22.85
N CYS A 707 -8.88 14.91 -22.81
CA CYS A 707 -7.67 14.18 -23.16
C CYS A 707 -7.69 13.88 -24.67
N GLU A 708 -6.66 14.29 -25.40
CA GLU A 708 -6.54 14.04 -26.85
C GLU A 708 -6.21 12.58 -27.17
N THR A 709 -5.59 11.89 -26.21
CA THR A 709 -5.31 10.44 -26.20
C THR A 709 -5.65 9.90 -24.82
N GLY A 710 -5.89 8.60 -24.67
CA GLY A 710 -6.18 7.98 -23.36
C GLY A 710 -7.49 8.44 -22.72
N ALA A 711 -7.91 7.74 -21.66
CA ALA A 711 -9.16 8.00 -20.95
C ALA A 711 -9.02 8.99 -19.78
N ILE A 712 -7.80 9.14 -19.26
CA ILE A 712 -7.47 10.07 -18.17
C ILE A 712 -6.17 10.79 -18.47
N CYS A 713 -6.10 12.08 -18.13
CA CYS A 713 -4.88 12.87 -18.26
C CYS A 713 -4.77 13.88 -17.12
N LEU A 714 -3.52 14.22 -16.78
CA LEU A 714 -3.16 15.25 -15.80
C LEU A 714 -2.41 16.37 -16.52
N GLY A 715 -2.69 17.61 -16.16
CA GLY A 715 -2.05 18.78 -16.75
C GLY A 715 -1.59 19.83 -15.74
N GLU A 716 -0.51 20.53 -16.08
CA GLU A 716 -0.07 21.78 -15.45
C GLU A 716 -0.34 22.97 -16.37
N SER A 717 -0.52 24.15 -15.78
CA SER A 717 -0.71 25.39 -16.53
C SER A 717 0.65 26.00 -16.91
N VAL A 718 0.92 26.11 -18.21
CA VAL A 718 2.15 26.69 -18.77
C VAL A 718 1.78 27.78 -19.77
N GLU A 719 2.17 29.02 -19.47
CA GLU A 719 1.94 30.22 -20.31
C GLU A 719 0.45 30.44 -20.70
N GLY A 720 -0.50 29.98 -19.88
CA GLY A 720 -1.94 30.12 -20.12
C GLY A 720 -2.56 29.03 -20.99
N SER A 721 -1.83 27.94 -21.21
CA SER A 721 -2.29 26.70 -21.86
C SER A 721 -1.95 25.50 -20.97
N TRP A 722 -2.64 24.38 -21.16
CA TRP A 722 -2.37 23.16 -20.39
C TRP A 722 -1.31 22.29 -21.07
N ALA A 723 -0.38 21.76 -20.28
CA ALA A 723 0.65 20.83 -20.69
C ALA A 723 0.55 19.53 -19.88
N THR A 724 0.71 18.39 -20.54
CA THR A 724 0.58 17.07 -19.93
C THR A 724 1.65 16.79 -18.88
N ILE A 725 1.22 16.25 -17.74
CA ILE A 725 2.07 15.50 -16.81
C ILE A 725 1.77 14.01 -17.05
N PRO A 726 2.77 13.21 -17.45
CA PRO A 726 2.58 11.77 -17.62
C PRO A 726 2.07 11.08 -16.34
N LEU A 727 1.23 10.06 -16.53
CA LEU A 727 0.68 9.23 -15.46
C LEU A 727 1.07 7.78 -15.69
N SER A 728 1.41 7.08 -14.60
CA SER A 728 1.49 5.62 -14.56
C SER A 728 0.24 5.06 -13.88
N LEU A 729 -0.31 3.96 -14.39
CA LEU A 729 -1.58 3.40 -13.93
C LEU A 729 -1.42 2.00 -13.34
N GLN A 730 -1.82 1.82 -12.09
CA GLN A 730 -2.07 0.49 -11.52
C GLN A 730 -3.58 0.22 -11.54
N LYS A 731 -4.01 -0.84 -12.23
CA LYS A 731 -5.44 -1.08 -12.51
C LYS A 731 -5.90 -2.48 -12.14
N ASN A 732 -7.18 -2.57 -11.79
CA ASN A 732 -7.97 -3.79 -11.77
C ASN A 732 -9.40 -3.46 -12.22
N PRO A 733 -10.28 -4.44 -12.48
CA PRO A 733 -11.56 -4.15 -13.12
C PRO A 733 -12.46 -3.18 -12.35
N LEU A 734 -12.32 -3.02 -11.04
CA LEU A 734 -13.16 -2.11 -10.25
C LEU A 734 -12.45 -0.83 -9.82
N ARG A 735 -11.14 -0.69 -10.10
CA ARG A 735 -10.33 0.40 -9.54
C ARG A 735 -9.11 0.76 -10.38
N VAL A 736 -8.77 2.05 -10.39
CA VAL A 736 -7.52 2.59 -10.97
C VAL A 736 -6.81 3.45 -9.95
N ARG A 737 -5.50 3.28 -9.82
CA ARG A 737 -4.59 4.20 -9.13
C ARG A 737 -3.66 4.83 -10.17
N ALA A 738 -3.69 6.14 -10.27
CA ALA A 738 -2.84 6.92 -11.14
C ALA A 738 -1.77 7.65 -10.32
N TYR A 739 -0.52 7.51 -10.76
CA TYR A 739 0.65 8.14 -10.16
C TYR A 739 1.23 9.14 -11.15
N PRO A 740 1.31 10.44 -10.80
CA PRO A 740 2.04 11.42 -11.61
C PRO A 740 3.51 11.06 -11.74
N GLU A 741 4.13 11.52 -12.83
CA GLU A 741 5.59 11.47 -12.99
C GLU A 741 6.29 11.93 -11.69
N PRO A 742 7.20 11.10 -11.13
CA PRO A 742 7.86 11.41 -9.86
C PRO A 742 8.56 12.77 -9.88
N ASN A 743 8.51 13.48 -8.76
CA ASN A 743 9.13 14.80 -8.58
C ASN A 743 8.59 15.91 -9.51
N ARG A 744 7.46 15.69 -10.22
CA ARG A 744 6.85 16.71 -11.10
C ARG A 744 5.91 17.66 -10.36
N ILE A 745 5.20 17.16 -9.35
CA ILE A 745 4.18 17.91 -8.61
C ILE A 745 4.84 18.79 -7.55
N VAL A 746 4.61 20.10 -7.66
CA VAL A 746 5.04 21.13 -6.72
C VAL A 746 3.87 21.53 -5.81
N VAL A 747 4.10 21.46 -4.50
CA VAL A 747 3.14 21.86 -3.47
C VAL A 747 2.76 23.34 -3.61
N GLY A 748 1.46 23.62 -3.51
CA GLY A 748 0.87 24.96 -3.61
C GLY A 748 0.50 25.38 -5.03
N GLU A 749 0.91 24.63 -6.05
CA GLU A 749 0.54 24.88 -7.45
C GLU A 749 -0.77 24.17 -7.83
N ARG A 750 -1.40 24.65 -8.90
CA ARG A 750 -2.67 24.11 -9.44
C ARG A 750 -2.42 23.18 -10.62
N TYR A 751 -3.18 22.09 -10.65
CA TYR A 751 -3.17 21.09 -11.72
C TYR A 751 -4.61 20.80 -12.15
N ARG A 752 -4.75 20.11 -13.27
CA ARG A 752 -6.05 19.72 -13.81
C ARG A 752 -6.09 18.24 -14.16
N ILE A 753 -7.06 17.53 -13.61
CA ILE A 753 -7.40 16.16 -14.00
C ILE A 753 -8.56 16.22 -14.99
N VAL A 754 -8.45 15.47 -16.09
CA VAL A 754 -9.54 15.29 -17.04
C VAL A 754 -9.80 13.81 -17.24
N ILE A 755 -11.08 13.42 -17.17
CA ILE A 755 -11.56 12.10 -17.55
C ILE A 755 -12.53 12.29 -18.72
N ASN A 756 -12.24 11.64 -19.84
CA ASN A 756 -13.08 11.72 -21.03
C ASN A 756 -14.42 11.01 -20.79
N GLY A 757 -15.50 11.71 -21.11
CA GLY A 757 -16.84 11.16 -21.23
C GLY A 757 -17.29 11.10 -22.70
N GLY A 758 -18.42 10.46 -22.94
CA GLY A 758 -19.05 10.39 -24.27
C GLY A 758 -18.54 9.25 -25.17
N ASN A 759 -19.37 8.77 -26.08
CA ASN A 759 -19.07 7.62 -26.93
C ASN A 759 -18.12 7.91 -28.10
N ASP A 760 -18.05 9.17 -28.53
CA ASP A 760 -17.27 9.61 -29.70
C ASP A 760 -15.84 10.07 -29.36
N ALA A 761 -15.50 10.19 -28.07
CA ALA A 761 -14.15 10.57 -27.65
C ALA A 761 -13.18 9.39 -27.82
N ALA A 762 -12.02 9.65 -28.42
CA ALA A 762 -10.92 8.69 -28.44
C ALA A 762 -10.36 8.57 -27.00
N GLY A 763 -10.13 7.34 -26.53
CA GLY A 763 -9.71 7.10 -25.15
C GLY A 763 -10.82 7.45 -24.17
N VAL A 764 -11.74 6.53 -23.95
CA VAL A 764 -12.84 6.65 -22.98
C VAL A 764 -12.90 5.33 -22.23
N PHE A 765 -13.09 5.40 -20.92
CA PHE A 765 -13.28 4.21 -20.10
C PHE A 765 -14.53 3.45 -20.52
N ARG A 766 -14.43 2.13 -20.69
CA ARG A 766 -15.57 1.26 -21.01
C ARG A 766 -15.63 0.06 -20.08
N ASN A 767 -16.83 -0.47 -19.86
CA ASN A 767 -17.00 -1.78 -19.25
C ASN A 767 -16.71 -2.91 -20.25
N GLY A 768 -16.66 -4.16 -19.77
CA GLY A 768 -16.43 -5.34 -20.62
C GLY A 768 -17.50 -5.57 -21.71
N LEU A 769 -18.62 -4.83 -21.68
CA LEU A 769 -19.67 -4.85 -22.69
C LEU A 769 -19.53 -3.72 -23.73
N GLY A 770 -18.57 -2.81 -23.55
CA GLY A 770 -18.27 -1.71 -24.45
C GLY A 770 -19.02 -0.41 -24.17
N TYR A 771 -19.82 -0.32 -23.10
CA TYR A 771 -20.51 0.91 -22.71
C TYR A 771 -19.51 1.91 -22.10
N ALA A 772 -19.58 3.16 -22.56
CA ALA A 772 -18.74 4.25 -22.05
C ALA A 772 -19.13 4.64 -20.61
N LEU A 773 -18.16 5.13 -19.85
CA LEU A 773 -18.39 5.70 -18.52
C LEU A 773 -19.46 6.80 -18.56
N ASN A 774 -20.48 6.64 -17.71
CA ASN A 774 -21.47 7.67 -17.44
C ASN A 774 -20.91 8.65 -16.40
N THR A 775 -20.57 9.84 -16.89
CA THR A 775 -20.05 10.96 -16.09
C THR A 775 -21.16 11.94 -15.66
N ASP A 776 -22.41 11.71 -16.04
CA ASP A 776 -23.58 12.49 -15.62
C ASP A 776 -24.71 11.55 -15.15
N PRO A 777 -24.52 10.86 -14.01
CA PRO A 777 -25.48 9.88 -13.52
C PRO A 777 -26.83 10.47 -13.14
N LEU A 778 -26.97 11.80 -13.05
CA LEU A 778 -28.23 12.47 -12.72
C LEU A 778 -29.15 12.62 -13.93
N MET A 779 -28.65 12.35 -15.13
CA MET A 779 -29.45 12.31 -16.37
C MET A 779 -29.94 10.90 -16.71
N GLY A 780 -29.72 9.93 -15.83
CA GLY A 780 -30.17 8.54 -15.95
C GLY A 780 -29.01 7.56 -15.93
N ILE A 781 -29.30 6.27 -15.73
CA ILE A 781 -28.28 5.22 -15.60
C ILE A 781 -28.42 4.13 -16.69
N GLY A 782 -29.45 4.21 -17.54
CA GLY A 782 -29.52 3.45 -18.80
C GLY A 782 -30.86 2.77 -19.09
N ASN A 783 -31.51 3.17 -20.18
CA ASN A 783 -32.35 2.30 -21.01
C ASN A 783 -31.67 2.20 -22.41
N PRO A 784 -31.35 1.00 -22.93
CA PRO A 784 -30.68 0.80 -24.22
C PRO A 784 -31.47 1.33 -25.43
N ASP A 785 -32.76 1.62 -25.28
CA ASP A 785 -33.55 2.23 -26.36
C ASP A 785 -33.20 3.72 -26.59
N ASP A 786 -32.44 4.36 -25.68
CA ASP A 786 -31.92 5.73 -25.79
C ASP A 786 -30.45 5.80 -26.27
N ASP A 787 -30.00 4.82 -27.07
CA ASP A 787 -28.69 4.79 -27.75
C ASP A 787 -28.48 5.93 -28.80
N ALA A 788 -29.35 6.94 -28.83
CA ALA A 788 -29.15 8.15 -29.62
C ALA A 788 -28.08 9.05 -28.96
N ASP A 789 -27.37 9.85 -29.76
CA ASP A 789 -26.36 10.82 -29.32
C ASP A 789 -26.88 11.66 -28.12
N GLY A 790 -26.48 11.29 -26.89
CA GLY A 790 -26.86 11.98 -25.64
C GLY A 790 -27.67 11.19 -24.60
N GLY A 791 -27.95 9.89 -24.79
CA GLY A 791 -28.54 9.04 -23.73
C GLY A 791 -27.54 8.60 -22.65
N PRO A 792 -27.98 7.99 -21.53
CA PRO A 792 -27.09 7.58 -20.43
C PRO A 792 -26.02 6.54 -20.81
N ASN A 793 -26.27 5.73 -21.83
CA ASN A 793 -25.29 4.81 -22.43
C ASN A 793 -24.34 5.48 -23.43
N ALA A 794 -24.60 6.74 -23.78
CA ALA A 794 -23.78 7.54 -24.69
C ALA A 794 -22.55 8.16 -23.99
N GLY A 795 -22.45 8.08 -22.66
CA GLY A 795 -21.44 8.78 -21.86
C GLY A 795 -21.75 10.27 -21.72
N GLY A 796 -21.50 10.84 -20.55
CA GLY A 796 -21.75 12.25 -20.25
C GLY A 796 -20.62 13.18 -20.74
N PRO A 797 -20.66 14.49 -20.42
CA PRO A 797 -19.55 15.39 -20.68
C PRO A 797 -18.29 15.00 -19.89
N ASN A 798 -17.12 15.50 -20.30
CA ASN A 798 -15.86 15.22 -19.61
C ASN A 798 -15.91 15.70 -18.16
N ILE A 799 -15.35 14.90 -17.25
CA ILE A 799 -15.05 15.36 -15.89
C ILE A 799 -13.78 16.20 -15.98
N VAL A 800 -13.85 17.47 -15.59
CA VAL A 800 -12.73 18.40 -15.59
C VAL A 800 -12.60 18.97 -14.17
N LEU A 801 -11.48 18.67 -13.51
CA LEU A 801 -11.26 19.01 -12.11
C LEU A 801 -9.99 19.82 -11.96
N ASP A 802 -10.11 21.01 -11.41
CA ASP A 802 -8.97 21.77 -10.92
C ASP A 802 -8.66 21.34 -9.49
N ILE A 803 -7.38 21.05 -9.25
CA ILE A 803 -6.87 20.59 -7.96
C ILE A 803 -5.69 21.46 -7.53
N THR A 804 -5.50 21.62 -6.23
CA THR A 804 -4.32 22.27 -5.67
C THR A 804 -3.48 21.25 -4.91
N ALA A 805 -2.19 21.18 -5.22
CA ALA A 805 -1.28 20.24 -4.55
C ALA A 805 -0.95 20.68 -3.12
N GLU A 806 -1.01 19.74 -2.18
CA GLU A 806 -0.71 19.92 -0.76
C GLU A 806 0.44 19.00 -0.32
N PRO A 807 1.21 19.38 0.71
CA PRO A 807 2.30 18.54 1.19
C PRO A 807 1.79 17.27 1.88
N ASP A 808 2.68 16.28 2.00
CA ASP A 808 2.45 15.09 2.84
C ASP A 808 2.13 15.51 4.29
N ASN A 809 0.87 15.31 4.69
CA ASN A 809 0.40 15.57 6.06
C ASN A 809 0.47 14.31 6.96
N GLY A 810 1.05 13.21 6.47
CA GLY A 810 1.18 11.95 7.21
C GLY A 810 -0.15 11.22 7.43
N ALA A 811 -1.15 11.48 6.59
CA ALA A 811 -2.45 10.86 6.70
C ALA A 811 -2.41 9.36 6.35
N ILE A 812 -3.26 8.57 7.00
CA ILE A 812 -3.49 7.16 6.60
C ILE A 812 -4.57 7.18 5.53
N PHE A 813 -4.20 6.93 4.28
CA PHE A 813 -5.14 6.98 3.17
C PHE A 813 -5.60 5.57 2.79
N ALA A 814 -6.91 5.36 2.78
CA ALA A 814 -7.50 4.13 2.29
C ALA A 814 -8.83 4.43 1.60
N THR A 815 -8.99 3.90 0.39
CA THR A 815 -10.32 3.77 -0.19
C THR A 815 -10.97 2.51 0.35
N VAL A 816 -12.12 2.71 0.99
CA VAL A 816 -12.96 1.64 1.51
C VAL A 816 -14.16 1.48 0.58
N ILE A 817 -14.47 0.25 0.20
CA ILE A 817 -15.54 -0.06 -0.75
C ILE A 817 -16.60 -0.87 -0.02
N THR A 818 -17.87 -0.70 -0.36
CA THR A 818 -18.94 -1.58 0.13
C THR A 818 -18.61 -3.04 -0.15
N ARG A 819 -18.65 -3.89 0.89
CA ARG A 819 -18.38 -5.33 0.76
C ARG A 819 -19.49 -6.17 1.34
N ASP A 820 -19.77 -7.24 0.60
CA ASP A 820 -21.09 -7.77 0.35
C ASP A 820 -21.96 -6.65 -0.26
N TYR A 821 -22.24 -6.71 -1.57
CA TYR A 821 -23.11 -5.75 -2.27
C TYR A 821 -24.00 -6.53 -3.25
N THR A 822 -25.22 -6.04 -3.48
CA THR A 822 -26.25 -6.78 -4.23
C THR A 822 -26.10 -6.58 -5.73
N ASP A 823 -26.19 -5.34 -6.19
CA ASP A 823 -26.15 -4.96 -7.61
C ASP A 823 -24.70 -5.02 -8.11
N VAL A 824 -24.26 -6.20 -8.53
CA VAL A 824 -22.88 -6.44 -8.95
C VAL A 824 -22.64 -6.00 -10.39
N ASN A 825 -23.70 -5.92 -11.20
CA ASN A 825 -23.63 -5.50 -12.60
C ASN A 825 -23.89 -3.99 -12.79
N GLY A 826 -24.31 -3.28 -11.74
CA GLY A 826 -24.50 -1.84 -11.74
C GLY A 826 -25.76 -1.37 -12.46
N ASN A 827 -26.75 -2.24 -12.69
CA ASN A 827 -27.99 -1.90 -13.39
C ASN A 827 -29.02 -1.20 -12.49
N GLY A 828 -28.77 -1.11 -11.18
CA GLY A 828 -29.61 -0.50 -10.16
C GLY A 828 -30.86 -1.29 -9.79
N TYR A 829 -30.88 -2.59 -10.05
CA TYR A 829 -31.92 -3.53 -9.65
C TYR A 829 -31.28 -4.73 -8.95
N GLN A 830 -32.06 -5.46 -8.14
CA GLN A 830 -31.63 -6.77 -7.64
C GLN A 830 -32.04 -7.86 -8.63
N ASP A 831 -31.06 -8.57 -9.18
CA ASP A 831 -31.27 -9.70 -10.10
C ASP A 831 -31.41 -11.07 -9.41
N ASP A 832 -31.99 -12.05 -10.10
CA ASP A 832 -32.24 -13.41 -9.54
C ASP A 832 -30.95 -14.11 -9.08
N SER A 833 -29.80 -13.79 -9.70
CA SER A 833 -28.49 -14.34 -9.33
C SER A 833 -27.78 -13.56 -8.22
N GLU A 834 -28.32 -12.41 -7.81
CA GLU A 834 -27.69 -11.53 -6.83
C GLU A 834 -28.21 -11.78 -5.43
N LEU A 835 -27.33 -11.63 -4.43
CA LEU A 835 -27.67 -11.85 -3.04
C LEU A 835 -27.89 -10.53 -2.30
N PRO A 836 -28.90 -10.46 -1.43
CA PRO A 836 -29.18 -9.26 -0.67
C PRO A 836 -28.06 -8.93 0.31
N ALA A 837 -27.42 -7.78 0.13
CA ALA A 837 -26.41 -7.23 1.02
C ALA A 837 -27.05 -6.66 2.31
N GLY A 838 -27.28 -7.54 3.30
CA GLY A 838 -27.96 -7.18 4.55
C GLY A 838 -27.27 -6.08 5.40
N LYS A 839 -25.98 -5.80 5.15
CA LYS A 839 -25.20 -4.75 5.83
C LYS A 839 -24.96 -3.49 5.00
N ASN A 840 -25.41 -3.47 3.74
CA ASN A 840 -25.32 -2.33 2.82
C ASN A 840 -26.72 -2.07 2.22
N ASN A 841 -27.57 -1.40 2.99
CA ASN A 841 -28.93 -1.08 2.56
C ASN A 841 -29.54 0.09 3.32
N ALA A 842 -30.60 0.60 2.74
CA ALA A 842 -31.50 1.60 3.28
C ALA A 842 -32.92 1.00 3.31
N THR A 843 -33.58 1.01 4.46
CA THR A 843 -35.00 0.60 4.58
C THR A 843 -35.86 1.83 4.78
N ALA A 844 -36.63 2.18 3.76
CA ALA A 844 -37.56 3.29 3.77
C ALA A 844 -38.99 2.85 4.16
N ASN A 845 -39.73 3.76 4.75
CA ASN A 845 -41.15 3.61 5.05
C ASN A 845 -41.94 4.88 4.67
N ILE A 846 -43.23 4.73 4.44
CA ILE A 846 -44.13 5.86 4.19
C ILE A 846 -44.69 6.34 5.54
N LYS A 847 -44.35 7.56 5.94
CA LYS A 847 -44.77 8.17 7.23
C LYS A 847 -46.15 8.82 7.10
N GLU A 848 -46.35 9.57 6.01
CA GLU A 848 -47.59 10.27 5.70
C GLU A 848 -47.82 10.29 4.20
N PHE A 849 -49.08 10.37 3.77
CA PHE A 849 -49.47 10.64 2.39
C PHE A 849 -50.70 11.53 2.36
N GLY A 850 -50.83 12.35 1.32
CA GLY A 850 -51.84 13.40 1.24
C GLY A 850 -52.22 13.80 -0.18
N GLY A 851 -53.09 14.81 -0.25
CA GLY A 851 -53.64 15.31 -1.51
C GLY A 851 -54.53 14.27 -2.20
N LEU A 852 -54.15 13.85 -3.40
CA LEU A 852 -54.87 12.85 -4.18
C LEU A 852 -54.56 11.41 -3.78
N VAL A 853 -53.52 11.16 -2.97
CA VAL A 853 -53.14 9.81 -2.52
C VAL A 853 -54.02 9.40 -1.34
N THR A 854 -54.67 8.24 -1.46
CA THR A 854 -55.59 7.70 -0.43
C THR A 854 -55.07 6.43 0.24
N ASP A 855 -54.08 5.79 -0.36
CA ASP A 855 -53.36 4.64 0.17
C ASP A 855 -51.98 4.60 -0.50
N ALA A 856 -50.95 4.18 0.22
CA ALA A 856 -49.60 4.05 -0.30
C ALA A 856 -48.80 3.00 0.48
N SER A 857 -48.00 2.20 -0.22
CA SER A 857 -47.10 1.20 0.37
C SER A 857 -45.86 0.98 -0.49
N LEU A 858 -44.77 0.54 0.12
CA LEU A 858 -43.55 0.15 -0.58
C LEU A 858 -43.52 -1.38 -0.78
N ALA A 859 -43.20 -1.81 -1.98
CA ALA A 859 -42.94 -3.22 -2.26
C ALA A 859 -41.63 -3.69 -1.62
N ASN A 860 -41.45 -5.01 -1.53
CA ASN A 860 -40.21 -5.65 -1.04
C ASN A 860 -39.71 -5.14 0.33
N GLY A 861 -40.62 -4.62 1.17
CA GLY A 861 -40.28 -4.07 2.47
C GLY A 861 -39.58 -2.70 2.44
N GLY A 862 -39.53 -2.02 1.29
CA GLY A 862 -38.93 -0.69 1.15
C GLY A 862 -37.40 -0.68 1.22
N VAL A 863 -36.75 -1.78 0.85
CA VAL A 863 -35.29 -1.92 0.94
C VAL A 863 -34.63 -1.53 -0.38
N ALA A 864 -33.67 -0.61 -0.32
CA ALA A 864 -32.71 -0.35 -1.38
C ALA A 864 -31.32 -0.80 -0.94
N TYR A 865 -30.62 -1.59 -1.75
CA TYR A 865 -29.24 -2.02 -1.48
C TYR A 865 -28.25 -1.00 -2.02
N THR A 866 -27.21 -0.69 -1.25
CA THR A 866 -26.29 0.42 -1.56
C THR A 866 -24.90 -0.08 -1.96
N SER A 867 -24.25 0.66 -2.85
CA SER A 867 -22.87 0.45 -3.29
C SER A 867 -22.12 1.77 -3.33
N ALA A 868 -20.91 1.82 -2.75
CA ALA A 868 -20.11 3.03 -2.63
C ALA A 868 -18.60 2.71 -2.63
N GLY A 869 -17.80 3.63 -3.16
CA GLY A 869 -16.36 3.71 -2.94
C GLY A 869 -16.05 4.99 -2.18
N LEU A 870 -15.50 4.88 -0.97
CA LEU A 870 -15.21 6.03 -0.11
C LEU A 870 -13.69 6.17 0.08
N PRO A 871 -13.03 7.08 -0.63
CA PRO A 871 -11.68 7.53 -0.30
C PRO A 871 -11.71 8.26 1.03
N MET A 872 -11.00 7.71 2.01
CA MET A 872 -10.94 8.25 3.36
C MET A 872 -9.49 8.42 3.79
N ALA A 873 -9.21 9.50 4.51
CA ALA A 873 -7.89 9.75 5.09
C ALA A 873 -7.99 10.02 6.58
N PHE A 874 -7.33 9.21 7.41
CA PHE A 874 -7.22 9.46 8.84
C PHE A 874 -6.08 10.46 9.06
N LEU A 875 -6.42 11.62 9.62
CA LEU A 875 -5.50 12.74 9.82
C LEU A 875 -4.76 12.64 11.17
N GLU A 876 -3.91 13.62 11.46
CA GLU A 876 -3.22 13.70 12.76
C GLU A 876 -4.21 13.86 13.92
N LYS A 877 -3.87 13.26 15.08
CA LYS A 877 -4.70 13.36 16.29
C LYS A 877 -4.94 14.81 16.70
N GLU A 878 -6.14 15.08 17.16
CA GLU A 878 -6.53 16.36 17.76
C GLU A 878 -7.12 16.15 19.15
N PRO A 879 -7.05 17.14 20.06
CA PRO A 879 -7.83 17.10 21.30
C PRO A 879 -9.32 16.92 21.01
N ILE A 880 -10.06 16.22 21.88
CA ILE A 880 -11.50 16.05 21.68
C ILE A 880 -12.19 17.42 21.64
N ALA A 881 -12.77 17.72 20.49
CA ALA A 881 -13.58 18.90 20.20
C ALA A 881 -14.66 18.47 19.21
N LEU A 882 -15.77 17.89 19.69
CA LEU A 882 -16.84 17.45 18.77
C LEU A 882 -17.77 18.60 18.34
N ASP A 883 -17.50 19.81 18.85
CA ASP A 883 -17.99 21.09 18.33
C ASP A 883 -17.21 21.55 17.09
N TYR A 884 -16.15 20.83 16.71
CA TYR A 884 -15.40 21.07 15.49
C TYR A 884 -16.30 21.04 14.25
N PHE A 885 -15.92 21.84 13.26
CA PHE A 885 -16.66 22.01 12.02
C PHE A 885 -16.99 20.65 11.39
N GLY A 886 -18.30 20.35 11.31
CA GLY A 886 -18.83 19.14 10.68
C GLY A 886 -19.75 18.30 11.57
N LEU A 887 -19.48 18.19 12.88
CA LEU A 887 -20.35 17.42 13.80
C LEU A 887 -21.34 18.30 14.58
N ASN A 888 -20.99 19.55 14.90
CA ASN A 888 -21.84 20.47 15.67
C ASN A 888 -22.37 19.87 17.00
N LEU A 889 -21.56 19.08 17.72
CA LEU A 889 -21.94 18.55 19.02
C LEU A 889 -21.38 19.45 20.13
N GLU A 890 -22.23 19.91 21.05
CA GLU A 890 -21.82 20.73 22.18
C GLU A 890 -21.71 19.90 23.47
N SER A 891 -20.73 20.21 24.32
CA SER A 891 -20.61 19.61 25.65
C SER A 891 -21.78 20.05 26.55
N ARG A 892 -22.48 19.08 27.17
CA ARG A 892 -23.71 19.35 27.94
C ARG A 892 -23.46 19.42 29.45
N ASN A 893 -24.18 20.33 30.13
CA ASN A 893 -24.37 20.34 31.60
C ASN A 893 -23.09 20.35 32.47
N GLY A 894 -21.96 20.85 31.96
CA GLY A 894 -20.69 20.86 32.68
C GLY A 894 -19.98 19.50 32.74
N ASP A 895 -20.49 18.51 32.01
CA ASP A 895 -19.79 17.25 31.73
C ASP A 895 -19.02 17.39 30.41
N GLN A 896 -17.69 17.47 30.52
CA GLN A 896 -16.79 17.64 29.37
C GLN A 896 -16.68 16.38 28.49
N ARG A 897 -17.36 15.27 28.85
CA ARG A 897 -17.29 14.02 28.09
C ARG A 897 -18.56 13.67 27.34
N THR A 898 -19.68 14.32 27.63
CA THR A 898 -20.95 14.08 26.94
C THR A 898 -21.24 15.21 25.95
N TRP A 899 -21.31 14.86 24.67
CA TRP A 899 -21.48 15.75 23.54
C TRP A 899 -22.84 15.47 22.91
N CYS A 900 -23.64 16.51 22.67
CA CYS A 900 -24.97 16.37 22.08
C CYS A 900 -25.14 17.38 20.96
N ALA A 901 -25.90 17.01 19.93
CA ALA A 901 -26.27 17.94 18.87
C ALA A 901 -27.09 19.11 19.43
N ASP A 902 -26.94 20.29 18.81
CA ASP A 902 -27.77 21.47 19.08
C ASP A 902 -29.26 21.14 18.82
N GLU A 903 -30.18 21.84 19.51
CA GLU A 903 -31.63 21.76 19.26
C GLU A 903 -32.01 22.07 17.79
N ARG A 904 -31.14 22.74 17.02
CA ARG A 904 -31.28 22.95 15.57
C ARG A 904 -31.11 21.67 14.74
N PHE A 905 -30.50 20.63 15.28
CA PHE A 905 -30.19 19.35 14.61
C PHE A 905 -30.91 18.18 15.28
N VAL A 906 -32.08 18.44 15.86
CA VAL A 906 -33.01 17.43 16.32
C VAL A 906 -33.55 16.66 15.12
N ASP A 907 -33.69 15.36 15.25
CA ASP A 907 -34.19 14.52 14.18
C ASP A 907 -35.71 14.60 14.00
N GLU A 908 -36.21 13.90 12.98
CA GLU A 908 -37.64 13.84 12.61
C GLU A 908 -38.59 13.26 13.68
N ASN A 909 -38.03 12.69 14.74
CA ASN A 909 -38.76 12.11 15.87
C ASN A 909 -38.62 12.96 17.15
N ASP A 910 -38.13 14.19 17.04
CA ASP A 910 -37.79 15.08 18.16
C ASP A 910 -36.65 14.52 19.07
N GLU A 911 -35.77 13.65 18.54
CA GLU A 911 -34.64 13.07 19.28
C GLU A 911 -33.30 13.79 18.99
N VAL A 912 -32.46 13.92 20.01
CA VAL A 912 -31.14 14.57 19.92
C VAL A 912 -30.05 13.49 19.96
N PHE A 913 -29.16 13.51 18.97
CA PHE A 913 -27.97 12.67 18.98
C PHE A 913 -27.01 13.08 20.10
N CYS A 914 -26.58 12.13 20.92
CA CYS A 914 -25.60 12.34 22.00
C CYS A 914 -24.60 11.19 22.07
N ILE A 915 -23.36 11.49 22.44
CA ILE A 915 -22.29 10.51 22.65
C ILE A 915 -21.47 10.86 23.90
N THR A 916 -20.98 9.84 24.59
CA THR A 916 -20.08 10.01 25.75
C THR A 916 -18.70 9.46 25.41
N THR A 917 -17.69 10.32 25.37
CA THR A 917 -16.32 9.97 24.99
C THR A 917 -15.48 9.48 26.18
N GLU A 918 -14.46 8.68 25.86
CA GLU A 918 -13.35 8.31 26.75
C GLU A 918 -12.02 8.78 26.14
N GLY A 919 -11.06 9.15 26.99
CA GLY A 919 -9.80 9.75 26.56
C GLY A 919 -9.89 11.25 26.31
N ASP A 920 -8.78 11.85 25.86
CA ASP A 920 -8.62 13.29 25.65
C ASP A 920 -8.37 13.66 24.17
N PHE A 921 -8.25 12.67 23.27
CA PHE A 921 -7.94 12.85 21.86
C PHE A 921 -8.91 12.12 20.92
N MET A 922 -8.98 12.59 19.68
CA MET A 922 -9.74 12.03 18.56
C MET A 922 -8.88 11.98 17.29
N ILE A 923 -9.25 11.15 16.33
CA ILE A 923 -8.65 11.13 14.98
C ILE A 923 -9.65 11.70 13.99
N PRO A 924 -9.42 12.90 13.42
CA PRO A 924 -10.22 13.40 12.32
C PRO A 924 -10.07 12.51 11.08
N VAL A 925 -11.16 12.34 10.34
CA VAL A 925 -11.21 11.55 9.12
C VAL A 925 -11.73 12.42 8.00
N GLU A 926 -10.90 12.66 7.00
CA GLU A 926 -11.31 13.28 5.74
C GLU A 926 -12.22 12.32 4.99
N ILE A 927 -13.39 12.81 4.58
CA ILE A 927 -14.34 12.07 3.75
C ILE A 927 -14.44 12.83 2.43
N ASN A 928 -13.98 12.20 1.35
CA ASN A 928 -14.06 12.82 0.04
C ASN A 928 -15.54 12.87 -0.46
N PRO A 929 -15.96 13.86 -1.26
CA PRO A 929 -17.30 13.85 -1.86
C PRO A 929 -17.47 12.70 -2.86
N GLU A 930 -18.55 11.94 -2.74
CA GLU A 930 -18.75 10.71 -3.53
C GLU A 930 -20.19 10.49 -3.98
N ILE A 931 -20.36 9.49 -4.85
CA ILE A 931 -21.64 9.02 -5.38
C ILE A 931 -21.90 7.60 -4.84
N VAL A 932 -23.00 7.44 -4.12
CA VAL A 932 -23.50 6.15 -3.64
C VAL A 932 -24.66 5.71 -4.54
N MET A 933 -24.55 4.52 -5.10
CA MET A 933 -25.58 3.92 -5.93
C MET A 933 -26.52 3.09 -5.07
N GLY A 934 -27.82 3.14 -5.34
CA GLY A 934 -28.85 2.37 -4.66
C GLY A 934 -29.73 1.61 -5.64
N THR A 935 -30.15 0.40 -5.29
CA THR A 935 -31.16 -0.32 -6.07
C THR A 935 -32.51 0.38 -6.01
N ASN A 936 -33.39 0.08 -6.97
CA ASN A 936 -34.69 0.70 -7.08
C ASN A 936 -35.63 0.47 -5.90
N LEU A 937 -36.55 1.41 -5.70
CA LEU A 937 -37.71 1.29 -4.82
C LEU A 937 -38.98 1.30 -5.67
N VAL A 938 -39.91 0.41 -5.35
CA VAL A 938 -41.24 0.38 -5.98
C VAL A 938 -42.29 0.80 -4.98
N MET A 939 -42.92 1.95 -5.24
CA MET A 939 -44.06 2.45 -4.48
C MET A 939 -45.36 2.09 -5.20
N THR A 940 -46.31 1.54 -4.47
CA THR A 940 -47.69 1.34 -4.93
C THR A 940 -48.60 2.30 -4.19
N ALA A 941 -49.42 3.06 -4.90
CA ALA A 941 -50.33 4.04 -4.33
C ALA A 941 -51.72 3.98 -4.99
N THR A 942 -52.76 4.42 -4.28
CA THR A 942 -54.10 4.58 -4.85
C THR A 942 -54.46 6.06 -4.93
N VAL A 943 -54.59 6.58 -6.15
CA VAL A 943 -54.96 7.96 -6.43
C VAL A 943 -56.47 8.10 -6.55
N ALA A 944 -57.04 9.10 -5.85
CA ALA A 944 -58.46 9.40 -5.78
C ALA A 944 -59.36 8.19 -5.41
N GLY A 945 -58.80 7.20 -4.70
CA GLY A 945 -59.49 5.98 -4.29
C GLY A 945 -59.87 5.01 -5.42
N LEU A 946 -59.41 5.24 -6.66
CA LEU A 946 -59.88 4.52 -7.85
C LEU A 946 -58.78 4.04 -8.79
N VAL A 947 -57.64 4.73 -8.83
CA VAL A 947 -56.57 4.45 -9.80
C VAL A 947 -55.34 3.92 -9.05
N PRO A 948 -54.96 2.63 -9.24
CA PRO A 948 -53.69 2.15 -8.74
C PRO A 948 -52.55 2.78 -9.56
N LEU A 949 -51.57 3.34 -8.86
CA LEU A 949 -50.34 3.89 -9.36
C LEU A 949 -49.20 3.01 -8.86
N GLU A 950 -48.34 2.57 -9.76
CA GLU A 950 -47.06 1.96 -9.42
C GLU A 950 -45.96 2.92 -9.89
N LEU A 951 -45.07 3.29 -8.99
CA LEU A 951 -43.95 4.17 -9.23
C LEU A 951 -42.67 3.38 -8.92
N ASP A 952 -41.93 3.04 -9.97
CA ASP A 952 -40.57 2.53 -9.86
C ASP A 952 -39.63 3.74 -9.90
N THR A 953 -38.81 3.92 -8.86
CA THR A 953 -37.83 5.01 -8.83
C THR A 953 -36.73 4.84 -9.87
N GLY A 954 -36.57 3.63 -10.42
CA GLY A 954 -35.32 3.24 -11.04
C GLY A 954 -34.17 3.26 -10.02
N PRO A 955 -32.93 3.15 -10.48
CA PRO A 955 -31.75 3.28 -9.64
C PRO A 955 -31.76 4.59 -8.85
N LEU A 956 -31.35 4.54 -7.58
CA LEU A 956 -31.22 5.72 -6.73
C LEU A 956 -29.76 6.19 -6.73
N VAL A 957 -29.56 7.50 -6.76
CA VAL A 957 -28.24 8.14 -6.66
C VAL A 957 -28.21 9.00 -5.41
N LEU A 958 -27.27 8.75 -4.51
CA LEU A 958 -27.05 9.57 -3.32
C LEU A 958 -25.68 10.23 -3.42
N ARG A 959 -25.65 11.56 -3.50
CA ARG A 959 -24.43 12.35 -3.61
C ARG A 959 -24.10 12.99 -2.28
N PHE A 960 -22.85 12.87 -1.84
CA PHE A 960 -22.41 13.60 -0.65
C PHE A 960 -22.39 15.10 -0.98
N SER A 961 -23.00 15.90 -0.13
CA SER A 961 -23.15 17.34 -0.32
C SER A 961 -22.25 18.08 0.65
N PRO A 962 -21.81 19.31 0.34
CA PRO A 962 -21.39 20.25 1.37
C PRO A 962 -22.46 20.35 2.47
N TYR A 963 -22.04 20.64 3.70
CA TYR A 963 -22.95 20.74 4.84
C TYR A 963 -24.11 21.71 4.56
N PHE A 964 -25.33 21.31 4.92
CA PHE A 964 -26.56 22.11 4.92
C PHE A 964 -26.57 23.12 6.08
N ASP A 965 -25.44 23.82 6.27
CA ASP A 965 -25.22 24.87 7.26
C ASP A 965 -24.31 25.93 6.60
N GLU A 966 -24.82 27.16 6.47
CA GLU A 966 -24.10 28.25 5.82
C GLU A 966 -22.73 28.55 6.45
N HIS A 967 -22.57 28.27 7.75
CA HIS A 967 -21.29 28.48 8.44
C HIS A 967 -20.27 27.35 8.20
N LEU A 968 -20.74 26.20 7.74
CA LEU A 968 -19.92 25.01 7.49
C LEU A 968 -19.75 24.69 6.00
N ARG A 969 -20.46 25.39 5.11
CA ARG A 969 -20.47 25.14 3.65
C ARG A 969 -19.08 25.15 2.99
N ASP A 970 -18.11 25.83 3.60
CA ASP A 970 -16.73 25.91 3.10
C ASP A 970 -15.78 24.89 3.75
N THR A 971 -16.28 24.10 4.70
CA THR A 971 -15.49 23.09 5.41
C THR A 971 -15.55 21.75 4.66
N PRO A 972 -14.42 21.04 4.48
CA PRO A 972 -14.43 19.67 3.98
C PRO A 972 -15.30 18.75 4.85
N LEU A 973 -15.91 17.74 4.24
CA LEU A 973 -16.64 16.72 4.98
C LEU A 973 -15.68 15.97 5.91
N ARG A 974 -16.04 15.87 7.18
CA ARG A 974 -15.23 15.22 8.22
C ARG A 974 -16.03 14.26 9.08
N GLY A 975 -15.43 13.11 9.32
CA GLY A 975 -15.76 12.18 10.40
C GLY A 975 -14.68 12.17 11.47
N PHE A 976 -14.90 11.39 12.53
CA PHE A 976 -13.99 11.30 13.67
C PHE A 976 -13.97 9.88 14.23
N VAL A 977 -12.79 9.37 14.58
CA VAL A 977 -12.62 8.14 15.36
C VAL A 977 -12.30 8.48 16.80
N ILE A 978 -13.06 7.90 17.72
CA ILE A 978 -12.97 8.15 19.17
C ILE A 978 -13.14 6.86 19.97
N ASN A 979 -12.68 6.89 21.23
CA ASN A 979 -13.11 5.92 22.23
C ASN A 979 -14.46 6.37 22.83
N GLU A 980 -15.47 5.51 22.79
CA GLU A 980 -16.77 5.74 23.43
C GLU A 980 -16.85 5.00 24.77
N ALA A 981 -17.43 5.65 25.78
CA ALA A 981 -17.56 5.07 27.11
C ALA A 981 -18.41 3.78 27.09
N GLY A 982 -17.76 2.66 27.43
CA GLY A 982 -18.41 1.34 27.48
C GLY A 982 -18.45 0.59 26.15
N ALA A 983 -17.84 1.12 25.09
CA ALA A 983 -17.63 0.40 23.84
C ALA A 983 -16.31 -0.41 23.88
N ASP A 984 -16.35 -1.62 23.30
CA ASP A 984 -15.17 -2.50 23.20
C ASP A 984 -14.28 -2.15 21.98
N GLU A 985 -14.83 -1.44 20.99
CA GLU A 985 -14.15 -1.03 19.75
C GLU A 985 -14.21 0.49 19.61
N VAL A 986 -13.19 1.09 18.97
CA VAL A 986 -13.23 2.51 18.61
C VAL A 986 -14.38 2.78 17.66
N GLN A 987 -15.03 3.94 17.85
CA GLN A 987 -16.21 4.32 17.09
C GLN A 987 -15.84 5.40 16.09
N PHE A 988 -16.24 5.18 14.84
CA PHE A 988 -16.31 6.23 13.84
C PHE A 988 -17.66 6.94 13.96
N ILE A 989 -17.64 8.27 13.89
CA ILE A 989 -18.82 9.13 13.87
C ILE A 989 -18.69 10.18 12.77
N ALA A 990 -19.77 10.46 12.05
CA ALA A 990 -19.83 11.57 11.11
C ALA A 990 -21.26 12.11 11.02
N ARG A 991 -21.39 13.38 10.62
CA ARG A 991 -22.65 13.91 10.10
C ARG A 991 -22.57 13.85 8.59
N LEU A 992 -23.52 13.16 7.99
CA LEU A 992 -23.62 13.02 6.55
C LEU A 992 -24.79 13.85 6.03
N ASP A 993 -24.47 14.90 5.28
CA ASP A 993 -25.43 15.66 4.48
C ASP A 993 -25.29 15.20 3.03
N ALA A 994 -26.40 14.82 2.42
CA ALA A 994 -26.41 14.23 1.09
C ALA A 994 -27.66 14.64 0.29
N LEU A 995 -27.55 14.54 -1.03
CA LEU A 995 -28.62 14.79 -1.99
C LEU A 995 -29.03 13.45 -2.61
N MET A 996 -30.30 13.10 -2.53
CA MET A 996 -30.88 11.91 -3.15
C MET A 996 -31.59 12.28 -4.44
N ASP A 997 -31.29 11.52 -5.49
CA ASP A 997 -31.82 11.67 -6.83
C ASP A 997 -32.39 10.32 -7.31
N ALA A 998 -33.52 10.35 -8.00
CA ALA A 998 -34.10 9.21 -8.71
C ALA A 998 -34.17 9.55 -10.20
N PRO A 999 -33.03 9.48 -10.93
CA PRO A 999 -32.92 10.06 -12.27
C PRO A 999 -33.78 9.34 -13.33
N ASP A 1000 -34.05 8.05 -13.16
CA ASP A 1000 -34.80 7.22 -14.10
C ASP A 1000 -36.30 7.08 -13.73
N VAL A 1001 -36.79 7.84 -12.74
CA VAL A 1001 -38.18 7.72 -12.30
C VAL A 1001 -39.17 8.25 -13.35
N GLU A 1002 -40.05 7.36 -13.82
CA GLU A 1002 -41.13 7.74 -14.71
C GLU A 1002 -42.46 7.87 -13.96
N ILE A 1003 -42.94 9.10 -13.79
CA ILE A 1003 -44.26 9.35 -13.19
C ILE A 1003 -45.34 9.20 -14.27
N LEU A 1004 -46.15 8.14 -14.18
CA LEU A 1004 -47.24 7.83 -15.12
C LEU A 1004 -46.78 7.70 -16.59
N GLY A 1005 -45.59 7.13 -16.83
CA GLY A 1005 -45.02 7.02 -18.19
C GLY A 1005 -44.65 8.38 -18.79
N GLY A 1006 -44.07 9.26 -17.96
CA GLY A 1006 -43.63 10.61 -18.35
C GLY A 1006 -44.73 11.69 -18.37
N LEU A 1007 -45.90 11.40 -17.79
CA LEU A 1007 -47.08 12.28 -17.83
C LEU A 1007 -47.27 13.13 -16.55
N GLY A 1008 -46.44 12.92 -15.54
CA GLY A 1008 -46.37 13.75 -14.32
C GLY A 1008 -44.95 14.25 -14.04
N THR A 1009 -44.84 15.23 -13.15
CA THR A 1009 -43.55 15.77 -12.68
C THR A 1009 -43.50 15.76 -11.15
N GLY A 1010 -42.32 15.89 -10.55
CA GLY A 1010 -42.17 15.95 -9.10
C GLY A 1010 -40.77 16.33 -8.63
N ASN A 1011 -40.62 16.49 -7.31
CA ASN A 1011 -39.36 16.87 -6.67
C ASN A 1011 -38.45 15.66 -6.36
N VAL A 1012 -38.25 14.81 -7.36
CA VAL A 1012 -37.48 13.54 -7.27
C VAL A 1012 -35.97 13.70 -7.47
N ARG A 1013 -35.49 14.93 -7.55
CA ARG A 1013 -34.09 15.31 -7.78
C ARG A 1013 -33.61 16.22 -6.64
N SER A 1014 -32.37 16.00 -6.21
CA SER A 1014 -31.64 16.79 -5.23
C SER A 1014 -32.36 16.93 -3.89
N ILE A 1015 -33.02 15.85 -3.45
CA ILE A 1015 -33.71 15.79 -2.17
C ILE A 1015 -32.68 15.75 -1.05
N ARG A 1016 -32.73 16.71 -0.13
CA ARG A 1016 -31.79 16.80 0.99
C ARG A 1016 -32.07 15.76 2.06
N LEU A 1017 -31.03 15.02 2.45
CA LEU A 1017 -31.02 14.08 3.56
C LEU A 1017 -29.85 14.42 4.51
N SER A 1018 -30.09 14.37 5.81
CA SER A 1018 -29.06 14.62 6.83
C SER A 1018 -29.19 13.63 7.97
N SER A 1019 -28.09 12.96 8.34
CA SER A 1019 -28.06 12.08 9.50
C SER A 1019 -26.70 11.99 10.16
N TYR A 1020 -26.70 11.73 11.47
CA TYR A 1020 -25.50 11.26 12.16
C TYR A 1020 -25.33 9.76 11.91
N ILE A 1021 -24.16 9.36 11.42
CA ILE A 1021 -23.78 7.96 11.26
C ILE A 1021 -22.75 7.57 12.32
N GLN A 1022 -22.86 6.36 12.85
CA GLN A 1022 -21.93 5.83 13.83
C GLN A 1022 -21.74 4.32 13.69
N GLY A 1023 -20.53 3.85 13.95
CA GLY A 1023 -20.31 2.46 14.32
C GLY A 1023 -18.83 2.08 14.45
N PRO A 1024 -18.54 0.80 14.73
CA PRO A 1024 -17.19 0.36 15.04
C PRO A 1024 -16.25 0.31 13.83
N VAL A 1025 -14.97 0.55 14.10
CA VAL A 1025 -13.85 0.20 13.20
C VAL A 1025 -13.31 -1.17 13.62
N GLN A 1026 -13.40 -2.15 12.74
CA GLN A 1026 -13.09 -3.56 12.99
C GLN A 1026 -11.88 -4.02 12.16
N TYR A 1027 -10.97 -4.76 12.79
CA TYR A 1027 -9.82 -5.36 12.13
C TYR A 1027 -10.11 -6.85 11.90
N GLN A 1028 -9.91 -7.31 10.67
CA GLN A 1028 -10.17 -8.69 10.27
C GLN A 1028 -8.88 -9.50 10.33
N PRO A 1029 -8.94 -10.82 10.66
CA PRO A 1029 -7.78 -11.70 10.65
C PRO A 1029 -7.09 -11.82 9.28
N ASN A 1030 -7.83 -11.58 8.19
CA ASN A 1030 -7.29 -11.49 6.83
C ASN A 1030 -6.60 -10.16 6.53
N GLY A 1031 -6.42 -9.28 7.52
CA GLY A 1031 -5.68 -8.05 7.44
C GLY A 1031 -6.44 -6.80 6.98
N LYS A 1032 -7.73 -6.93 6.62
CA LYS A 1032 -8.57 -5.79 6.23
C LYS A 1032 -9.14 -5.03 7.42
N ILE A 1033 -9.43 -3.76 7.21
CA ILE A 1033 -10.14 -2.88 8.15
C ILE A 1033 -11.54 -2.64 7.58
N ALA A 1034 -12.55 -2.87 8.41
CA ALA A 1034 -13.95 -2.62 8.09
C ALA A 1034 -14.53 -1.53 8.97
N LEU A 1035 -15.32 -0.65 8.36
CA LEU A 1035 -16.19 0.28 9.06
C LEU A 1035 -17.62 -0.20 8.88
N VAL A 1036 -18.31 -0.48 10.00
CA VAL A 1036 -19.73 -0.87 9.99
C VAL A 1036 -20.51 0.23 10.67
N SER A 1037 -21.22 1.05 9.89
CA SER A 1037 -21.95 2.22 10.41
C SER A 1037 -23.45 2.12 10.12
N ASP A 1038 -24.23 2.73 11.00
CA ASP A 1038 -25.67 2.91 10.81
C ASP A 1038 -26.10 4.34 11.15
N ASN A 1039 -27.24 4.78 10.60
CA ASN A 1039 -27.82 6.07 10.95
C ASN A 1039 -28.35 6.07 12.39
N ARG A 1040 -27.96 7.07 13.17
CA ARG A 1040 -28.38 7.26 14.55
C ARG A 1040 -29.57 8.19 14.69
N THR A 1041 -29.81 9.03 13.70
CA THR A 1041 -30.97 9.93 13.64
C THR A 1041 -31.91 9.54 12.50
N ALA A 1042 -33.20 9.74 12.71
CA ALA A 1042 -34.22 9.56 11.67
C ALA A 1042 -34.04 10.58 10.55
N MET A 1043 -34.33 10.15 9.32
CA MET A 1043 -34.35 11.01 8.13
C MET A 1043 -35.75 11.00 7.51
N SER A 1044 -36.20 12.10 6.92
CA SER A 1044 -37.39 12.12 6.10
C SER A 1044 -37.19 12.99 4.85
N ALA A 1045 -37.99 12.71 3.84
CA ALA A 1045 -38.02 13.40 2.57
C ALA A 1045 -39.48 13.53 2.12
N ASP A 1046 -39.91 14.76 1.87
CA ASP A 1046 -41.22 15.04 1.31
C ASP A 1046 -41.18 14.93 -0.22
N LEU A 1047 -41.92 13.96 -0.73
CA LEU A 1047 -42.17 13.77 -2.15
C LEU A 1047 -43.47 14.46 -2.55
N VAL A 1048 -43.37 15.34 -3.54
CA VAL A 1048 -44.46 16.10 -4.16
C VAL A 1048 -44.52 15.72 -5.63
N LEU A 1049 -45.65 15.11 -6.02
CA LEU A 1049 -45.95 14.71 -7.39
C LEU A 1049 -47.08 15.57 -7.96
N ASN A 1050 -46.78 16.26 -9.04
CA ASN A 1050 -47.73 17.03 -9.84
C ASN A 1050 -48.28 16.15 -10.96
N ILE A 1051 -49.51 15.65 -10.77
CA ILE A 1051 -50.21 14.83 -11.76
C ILE A 1051 -51.07 15.75 -12.63
N ASN A 1052 -50.86 15.72 -13.96
CA ASN A 1052 -51.69 16.49 -14.87
C ASN A 1052 -53.12 15.93 -14.90
N THR A 1053 -54.09 16.71 -14.40
CA THR A 1053 -55.49 16.29 -14.28
C THR A 1053 -56.22 16.21 -15.62
N ASP A 1054 -55.74 16.84 -16.70
CA ASP A 1054 -56.34 16.77 -18.04
C ASP A 1054 -56.28 15.33 -18.61
N PHE A 1055 -55.35 14.52 -18.12
CA PHE A 1055 -55.18 13.11 -18.49
C PHE A 1055 -56.34 12.20 -18.03
N LEU A 1056 -56.94 12.48 -16.87
CA LEU A 1056 -58.09 11.70 -16.37
C LEU A 1056 -59.31 11.84 -17.28
N GLU A 1057 -59.39 12.94 -18.06
CA GLU A 1057 -60.47 13.21 -19.00
C GLU A 1057 -60.23 12.57 -20.40
N ASP A 1058 -59.00 12.57 -20.93
CA ASP A 1058 -58.74 12.27 -22.36
C ASP A 1058 -58.56 10.77 -22.70
N GLN A 1059 -58.20 9.92 -21.73
CA GLN A 1059 -58.05 8.45 -21.93
C GLN A 1059 -59.35 7.64 -21.71
N GLY A 1060 -60.48 8.29 -21.40
CA GLY A 1060 -61.74 7.56 -21.20
C GLY A 1060 -61.73 6.58 -20.01
N VAL A 1061 -60.86 6.79 -19.02
CA VAL A 1061 -60.82 6.01 -17.77
C VAL A 1061 -62.04 6.33 -16.90
N LEU A 1062 -62.51 7.58 -16.91
CA LEU A 1062 -63.72 8.00 -16.19
C LEU A 1062 -65.03 7.38 -16.75
N PRO A 1063 -65.28 7.31 -18.08
CA PRO A 1063 -66.52 6.72 -18.60
C PRO A 1063 -66.57 5.20 -18.65
N SER A 1064 -65.44 4.49 -18.58
CA SER A 1064 -65.41 3.01 -18.72
C SER A 1064 -65.55 2.26 -17.39
N LEU A 1065 -65.15 2.86 -16.25
CA LEU A 1065 -65.43 2.32 -14.91
C LEU A 1065 -66.79 2.74 -14.34
N ILE A 1066 -67.35 3.83 -14.85
CA ILE A 1066 -68.54 4.47 -14.29
C ILE A 1066 -69.61 4.56 -15.37
N GLY A 1067 -70.51 3.57 -15.43
CA GLY A 1067 -71.76 3.73 -16.18
C GLY A 1067 -72.54 4.95 -15.65
N ASP A 1068 -73.42 5.53 -16.49
CA ASP A 1068 -74.22 6.78 -16.37
C ASP A 1068 -74.89 7.14 -15.01
N LEU A 1069 -74.67 6.39 -13.93
CA LEU A 1069 -75.30 6.54 -12.63
C LEU A 1069 -74.53 7.43 -11.61
N LEU A 1070 -73.29 7.86 -11.89
CA LEU A 1070 -72.45 8.64 -10.95
C LEU A 1070 -71.89 9.96 -11.53
N ALA A 1071 -72.62 10.62 -12.43
CA ALA A 1071 -72.31 11.98 -12.91
C ALA A 1071 -72.01 13.06 -11.81
N PRO A 1072 -72.50 12.96 -10.55
CA PRO A 1072 -72.11 13.90 -9.49
C PRO A 1072 -70.69 13.69 -8.93
N VAL A 1073 -70.04 12.57 -9.21
CA VAL A 1073 -68.68 12.23 -8.71
C VAL A 1073 -67.62 12.80 -9.64
N THR A 1074 -67.86 12.82 -10.95
CA THR A 1074 -67.01 13.50 -11.94
C THR A 1074 -66.94 15.01 -11.67
N ASP A 1075 -68.05 15.64 -11.26
CA ASP A 1075 -68.08 17.05 -10.84
C ASP A 1075 -67.32 17.31 -9.52
N LEU A 1076 -67.14 16.29 -8.67
CA LEU A 1076 -66.39 16.39 -7.41
C LEU A 1076 -64.88 16.29 -7.64
N ILE A 1077 -64.46 15.51 -8.64
CA ILE A 1077 -63.06 15.35 -9.04
C ILE A 1077 -62.59 16.58 -9.85
N THR A 1078 -63.44 17.15 -10.70
CA THR A 1078 -63.12 18.36 -11.48
C THR A 1078 -63.28 19.68 -10.71
N SER A 1079 -63.99 19.69 -9.58
CA SER A 1079 -64.12 20.88 -8.70
C SER A 1079 -63.13 20.91 -7.53
N ALA A 1080 -62.37 19.84 -7.32
CA ALA A 1080 -61.20 19.87 -6.47
C ALA A 1080 -60.09 20.63 -7.21
N ILE A 1081 -59.62 21.73 -6.61
CA ILE A 1081 -58.37 22.42 -6.99
C ILE A 1081 -57.31 21.34 -7.21
N PRO A 1082 -56.46 21.39 -8.26
CA PRO A 1082 -55.42 20.37 -8.48
C PRO A 1082 -54.55 20.33 -7.22
N ALA A 1083 -54.78 19.33 -6.38
CA ALA A 1083 -54.01 19.11 -5.18
C ALA A 1083 -52.86 18.18 -5.58
N PRO A 1084 -51.60 18.56 -5.35
CA PRO A 1084 -50.48 17.66 -5.62
C PRO A 1084 -50.64 16.37 -4.81
N ALA A 1085 -50.22 15.25 -5.39
CA ALA A 1085 -50.08 14.01 -4.65
C ALA A 1085 -48.82 14.12 -3.79
N THR A 1086 -48.93 13.95 -2.48
CA THR A 1086 -47.79 14.07 -1.57
C THR A 1086 -47.58 12.79 -0.79
N ALA A 1087 -46.32 12.44 -0.52
CA ALA A 1087 -45.93 11.35 0.35
C ALA A 1087 -44.63 11.70 1.06
N THR A 1088 -44.52 11.38 2.35
CA THR A 1088 -43.29 11.56 3.12
C THR A 1088 -42.63 10.20 3.27
N LEU A 1089 -41.47 10.03 2.64
CA LEU A 1089 -40.59 8.88 2.85
C LEU A 1089 -39.74 9.14 4.09
N ALA A 1090 -39.56 8.13 4.92
CA ALA A 1090 -38.74 8.23 6.11
C ALA A 1090 -37.85 7.00 6.27
N LEU A 1091 -36.70 7.21 6.91
CA LEU A 1091 -35.80 6.16 7.38
C LEU A 1091 -35.67 6.31 8.90
N ASP A 1092 -36.15 5.33 9.64
CA ASP A 1092 -35.97 5.28 11.09
C ASP A 1092 -34.48 5.08 11.46
N PRO A 1093 -34.09 5.33 12.73
CA PRO A 1093 -32.74 5.01 13.19
C PRO A 1093 -32.39 3.53 12.95
N ARG A 1094 -31.13 3.28 12.58
CA ARG A 1094 -30.53 1.97 12.26
C ARG A 1094 -31.09 1.28 11.01
N GLN A 1095 -31.81 2.01 10.16
CA GLN A 1095 -32.38 1.52 8.90
C GLN A 1095 -31.54 1.88 7.66
N PHE A 1096 -30.59 2.80 7.78
CA PHE A 1096 -29.52 3.00 6.81
C PHE A 1096 -28.25 2.38 7.37
N ARG A 1097 -27.69 1.39 6.67
CA ARG A 1097 -26.50 0.64 7.07
C ARG A 1097 -25.50 0.64 5.95
N ILE A 1098 -24.26 0.91 6.31
CA ILE A 1098 -23.14 0.87 5.39
C ILE A 1098 -21.98 0.12 6.04
N ARG A 1099 -21.51 -0.92 5.36
CA ARG A 1099 -20.30 -1.66 5.66
C ARG A 1099 -19.32 -1.50 4.51
N VAL A 1100 -18.29 -0.71 4.76
CA VAL A 1100 -17.16 -0.53 3.84
C VAL A 1100 -15.92 -1.21 4.40
N VAL A 1101 -15.09 -1.71 3.49
CA VAL A 1101 -13.86 -2.42 3.83
C VAL A 1101 -12.75 -1.93 2.90
N ASN A 1102 -11.55 -1.71 3.42
CA ASN A 1102 -10.42 -1.40 2.57
C ASN A 1102 -10.08 -2.58 1.66
N SER A 1103 -9.42 -2.30 0.54
CA SER A 1103 -8.82 -3.37 -0.25
C SER A 1103 -7.69 -4.03 0.53
N HIS A 1104 -7.52 -5.34 0.32
CA HIS A 1104 -6.37 -6.02 0.86
C HIS A 1104 -5.08 -5.48 0.22
N ALA A 1105 -3.98 -5.39 0.98
CA ALA A 1105 -2.68 -4.91 0.49
C ALA A 1105 -2.13 -5.72 -0.71
N LYS A 1106 -2.59 -6.97 -0.81
CA LYS A 1106 -2.21 -7.95 -1.84
C LYS A 1106 -3.33 -8.22 -2.86
N ALA A 1107 -4.35 -7.36 -2.92
CA ALA A 1107 -5.34 -7.39 -4.00
C ALA A 1107 -4.62 -7.30 -5.36
N LEU A 1108 -5.17 -7.93 -6.40
CA LEU A 1108 -4.54 -7.90 -7.70
C LEU A 1108 -4.59 -6.48 -8.27
N MET A 1109 -3.42 -5.97 -8.64
CA MET A 1109 -3.24 -4.84 -9.54
C MET A 1109 -2.39 -5.34 -10.69
N THR A 1110 -2.79 -5.05 -11.92
CA THR A 1110 -2.23 -5.65 -13.14
C THR A 1110 -2.37 -4.68 -14.33
N THR A 1111 -1.93 -5.12 -15.50
CA THR A 1111 -2.09 -4.44 -16.79
C THR A 1111 -3.15 -5.13 -17.65
N ALA A 1112 -3.51 -4.54 -18.79
CA ALA A 1112 -4.44 -5.18 -19.71
C ALA A 1112 -3.82 -6.43 -20.35
N SER A 1113 -2.53 -6.35 -20.70
CA SER A 1113 -1.76 -7.47 -21.27
C SER A 1113 -1.68 -8.67 -20.31
N GLN A 1114 -1.51 -8.43 -19.01
CA GLN A 1114 -1.27 -9.48 -18.02
C GLN A 1114 -2.53 -10.05 -17.37
N LEU A 1115 -3.68 -9.39 -17.48
CA LEU A 1115 -4.93 -9.91 -16.92
C LEU A 1115 -5.32 -11.26 -17.55
N ASP A 1116 -5.10 -11.43 -18.86
CA ASP A 1116 -5.45 -12.64 -19.62
C ASP A 1116 -4.23 -13.49 -20.03
N ALA A 1117 -3.10 -13.37 -19.34
CA ALA A 1117 -1.85 -14.05 -19.69
C ALA A 1117 -1.96 -15.58 -19.79
N GLY A 1118 -2.88 -16.19 -19.03
CA GLY A 1118 -3.15 -17.63 -19.02
C GLY A 1118 -3.93 -18.17 -20.23
N ALA A 1119 -4.47 -17.30 -21.09
CA ALA A 1119 -5.18 -17.70 -22.30
C ALA A 1119 -4.24 -17.99 -23.50
N GLN A 1120 -2.93 -17.76 -23.35
CA GLN A 1120 -1.92 -17.84 -24.42
C GLN A 1120 -1.22 -19.20 -24.54
#